data_AF-A0A9E9C7J8-F1
#
_entry.id   AF-A0A9E9C7J8-F1
#
_cell.length_a   1.000
_cell.length_b   1.000
_cell.length_c   1.000
_cell.angle_alpha   90.00
_cell.angle_beta   90.00
_cell.angle_gamma   90.00
#
_symmetry.space_group_name_H-M   'P 1'
#
loop_
_entity.id
_entity.type
_entity.pdbx_description
1 polymer ?
#
loop_
_entity_poly.entity_id
_entity_poly.type
_entity_poly.pdbx_seq_one_letter_code
_entity_poly.pdbx_strand_id
1 'polypeptide(L)'
;MNDFNDLWILPVVLLGLGVFLMSHRNEPAVDENLEMKSNSDHTQRPDGEPATQSLDQKEMIDESIEDLEKESSIETSVKKDELSDHELSDQSSIQYGVEVTDSLSVSDDEVSIEKLNELTIDEIQNETLKELPDNTNSIDSTESNDRLSEAIETGNEQSIDRVATEAGETLSMELEDEIPEIPKEEISELGCASNRDSGVEIEAAMPSVADVPAQPTTTSKLPITESTVPSSTSTLRVKVPPLGDRTTFQAARFQQAFTEALSQQGQTLTTVTPQVGYSILASMVQEQLRLLSSPDRSQAERITVQVAIDIPLDQSLESYLLNLGVLESVRQAFDELNLNLDALLTLRTSSPPQLSDWQAQFVTDALEALTTAQLPAIGYCLRQDSNTNVTLWEIQRPEHQVTVAFGGDTQLYTGRDGRLRVRWTPQDTITAIPYDALISGYAAKCTTPLRRWQIKASRTTQANLEQVDSGAIEVPKSLAVASSNEEKRLQQHFVLVACVVADVMRLHQQSGLPIDTLPKRVAIHLNGTATGLAIVELMRWLIDEFDLEWAAAWRLTQQTFSGRFQDDIEDDRWSIAVLERLLPRHLEIIYEINRRFLDELNVNGVETIERIRQLSLIDEEGDRSLRVHQLIYLGCCSVYISTLSLKPLSASVHSLVEVSDSFSEWLKAKIKPYPISINARRYLLQANSSLAALITQWIGESWITNTEYLKQLEGLVQDRQFCAEWWQVRRTLKQNLIHLIQQQADSSIPVNSLIDVQVAPIGIASRQLLNILHIITLYIRLKVNSSTDTIQHFTHRSVPRSCILVGNLDNDDAMASSILYLIRSVATTINNDPDVQGKLQVIVLEQPREPILRALYAADVIESLARADQAVMPTTPLGFALNGALTIGTLTQPNLELQQAVGGKNCFLFGMTATTASTLTSQGYVPASYYSRNADLKQAIDAIASGYFSFGDTNAFKALGNWLFTQDPGLVLADYEAYMDCQERVSQSFQDQKHWTRMSILTTARMASLLTDRVVAADRDS
;
A
#
# COMPACT_ATOMS: atom_id res chain seq x y z
N MET A 1 -33.68 -46.82 -40.61
CA MET A 1 -33.67 -47.86 -41.67
C MET A 1 -33.00 -49.07 -41.05
N ASN A 2 -33.81 -50.04 -40.61
CA ASN A 2 -33.44 -51.33 -40.02
C ASN A 2 -32.71 -51.29 -38.65
N ASP A 3 -33.01 -52.17 -37.67
CA ASP A 3 -34.20 -53.00 -37.43
C ASP A 3 -34.16 -53.60 -36.00
N PHE A 4 -35.32 -53.70 -35.32
CA PHE A 4 -35.74 -54.79 -34.39
C PHE A 4 -34.94 -55.06 -33.08
N ASN A 5 -35.53 -55.54 -31.97
CA ASN A 5 -36.91 -55.50 -31.46
C ASN A 5 -36.96 -56.00 -29.99
N ASP A 6 -38.15 -55.90 -29.35
CA ASP A 6 -38.68 -56.81 -28.30
C ASP A 6 -37.96 -56.95 -26.93
N LEU A 7 -38.62 -57.42 -25.85
CA LEU A 7 -39.98 -57.11 -25.34
C LEU A 7 -40.07 -57.52 -23.84
N TRP A 8 -40.73 -56.70 -23.02
CA TRP A 8 -41.45 -56.99 -21.75
C TRP A 8 -41.28 -58.34 -21.02
N ILE A 9 -41.11 -58.29 -19.68
CA ILE A 9 -41.96 -59.05 -18.71
C ILE A 9 -41.81 -58.52 -17.25
N LEU A 10 -42.95 -58.39 -16.56
CA LEU A 10 -43.15 -58.11 -15.12
C LEU A 10 -43.74 -59.41 -14.47
N PRO A 11 -44.10 -59.55 -13.15
CA PRO A 11 -44.21 -58.57 -12.04
C PRO A 11 -43.78 -59.12 -10.63
N VAL A 12 -44.30 -58.49 -9.54
CA VAL A 12 -44.87 -59.13 -8.31
C VAL A 12 -43.93 -59.51 -7.13
N VAL A 13 -44.24 -59.25 -5.82
CA VAL A 13 -45.18 -58.30 -5.17
C VAL A 13 -45.08 -58.27 -3.60
N LEU A 14 -45.43 -57.11 -2.97
CA LEU A 14 -45.94 -56.84 -1.58
C LEU A 14 -45.16 -57.38 -0.34
N LEU A 15 -45.25 -56.82 0.88
CA LEU A 15 -46.29 -56.02 1.59
C LEU A 15 -45.66 -54.81 2.33
N GLY A 16 -46.36 -53.73 2.76
CA GLY A 16 -47.80 -53.39 2.86
C GLY A 16 -48.13 -52.83 4.27
N LEU A 17 -49.14 -51.98 4.56
CA LEU A 17 -50.28 -51.41 3.81
C LEU A 17 -49.99 -49.92 3.41
N GLY A 18 -50.76 -48.83 3.59
CA GLY A 18 -52.10 -48.47 4.13
C GLY A 18 -52.08 -47.01 4.70
N VAL A 19 -53.11 -46.13 4.69
CA VAL A 19 -54.52 -46.06 4.21
C VAL A 19 -54.75 -44.59 3.73
N PHE A 20 -55.09 -44.29 2.45
CA PHE A 20 -56.44 -44.07 1.86
C PHE A 20 -57.20 -42.83 2.44
N LEU A 21 -57.85 -41.90 1.71
CA LEU A 21 -58.60 -41.88 0.41
C LEU A 21 -58.68 -40.47 -0.27
N MET A 22 -58.89 -40.44 -1.61
CA MET A 22 -59.71 -39.51 -2.46
C MET A 22 -59.62 -37.95 -2.40
N SER A 23 -59.82 -37.17 -3.49
CA SER A 23 -59.97 -37.47 -4.95
C SER A 23 -59.98 -36.21 -5.87
N HIS A 24 -59.38 -36.32 -7.08
CA HIS A 24 -59.80 -35.68 -8.37
C HIS A 24 -59.75 -34.13 -8.54
N ARG A 25 -59.48 -33.53 -9.72
CA ARG A 25 -58.85 -33.97 -10.99
C ARG A 25 -58.60 -32.76 -11.95
N ASN A 26 -57.76 -32.95 -12.97
CA ASN A 26 -57.70 -32.27 -14.30
C ASN A 26 -57.12 -30.84 -14.46
N GLU A 27 -55.85 -30.85 -14.89
CA GLU A 27 -55.12 -30.04 -15.91
C GLU A 27 -55.73 -30.21 -17.36
N PRO A 28 -55.13 -29.78 -18.52
CA PRO A 28 -53.93 -28.94 -18.80
C PRO A 28 -53.96 -27.95 -20.03
N ALA A 29 -52.88 -27.15 -20.17
CA ALA A 29 -52.09 -26.78 -21.38
C ALA A 29 -52.66 -26.07 -22.66
N VAL A 30 -51.71 -25.49 -23.44
CA VAL A 30 -51.50 -25.54 -24.93
C VAL A 30 -51.12 -24.18 -25.57
N ASP A 31 -49.92 -24.11 -26.20
CA ASP A 31 -49.44 -23.32 -27.37
C ASP A 31 -49.63 -21.77 -27.44
N GLU A 32 -48.99 -20.96 -28.31
CA GLU A 32 -47.68 -20.98 -29.02
C GLU A 32 -47.31 -19.52 -29.46
N ASN A 33 -46.02 -19.27 -29.71
CA ASN A 33 -45.38 -18.43 -30.75
C ASN A 33 -45.94 -17.08 -31.31
N LEU A 34 -44.96 -16.26 -31.75
CA LEU A 34 -44.97 -15.26 -32.86
C LEU A 34 -45.49 -13.82 -32.67
N GLU A 35 -44.53 -12.89 -32.75
CA GLU A 35 -44.49 -11.61 -33.50
C GLU A 35 -45.80 -11.08 -34.16
N MET A 36 -46.18 -9.81 -34.04
CA MET A 36 -45.45 -8.66 -34.63
C MET A 36 -46.02 -7.29 -34.20
N LYS A 37 -45.16 -6.25 -34.28
CA LYS A 37 -45.44 -4.83 -34.68
C LYS A 37 -46.86 -4.29 -34.42
N SER A 38 -47.04 -3.20 -33.67
CA SER A 38 -46.71 -1.86 -34.19
C SER A 38 -47.02 -0.72 -33.18
N ASN A 39 -46.35 0.42 -33.39
CA ASN A 39 -46.84 1.81 -33.41
C ASN A 39 -48.34 2.05 -33.07
N SER A 40 -48.72 3.15 -32.40
CA SER A 40 -47.96 4.36 -32.03
C SER A 40 -48.74 5.29 -31.09
N ASP A 41 -47.98 6.16 -30.40
CA ASP A 41 -48.31 7.56 -30.07
C ASP A 41 -49.51 7.95 -29.19
N HIS A 42 -49.19 8.83 -28.23
CA HIS A 42 -49.99 9.98 -27.77
C HIS A 42 -51.25 9.66 -26.91
N THR A 43 -51.65 10.43 -25.89
CA THR A 43 -51.11 11.71 -25.34
C THR A 43 -51.57 11.93 -23.88
N GLN A 44 -51.01 12.96 -23.23
CA GLN A 44 -51.68 13.80 -22.21
C GLN A 44 -52.04 13.22 -20.82
N ARG A 45 -51.15 13.56 -19.86
CA ARG A 45 -51.49 14.27 -18.59
C ARG A 45 -52.59 15.34 -18.79
N PRO A 46 -53.37 15.78 -17.77
CA PRO A 46 -52.78 16.24 -16.50
C PRO A 46 -53.64 16.19 -15.20
N ASP A 47 -53.02 16.70 -14.13
CA ASP A 47 -53.55 17.32 -12.88
C ASP A 47 -54.53 16.59 -11.95
N GLY A 48 -54.32 16.76 -10.62
CA GLY A 48 -55.22 16.17 -9.61
C GLY A 48 -54.78 16.15 -8.13
N GLU A 49 -53.98 17.10 -7.65
CA GLU A 49 -53.81 17.31 -6.19
C GLU A 49 -55.08 17.95 -5.58
N PRO A 50 -55.42 17.76 -4.28
CA PRO A 50 -54.66 18.41 -3.20
C PRO A 50 -54.53 17.63 -1.86
N ALA A 51 -53.69 18.17 -0.98
CA ALA A 51 -53.41 17.65 0.36
C ALA A 51 -54.49 17.92 1.43
N THR A 52 -54.43 17.21 2.57
CA THR A 52 -54.20 17.76 3.94
C THR A 52 -54.60 16.78 5.06
N GLN A 53 -53.73 16.59 6.06
CA GLN A 53 -53.99 16.85 7.49
C GLN A 53 -52.74 16.53 8.36
N SER A 54 -52.82 16.77 9.67
CA SER A 54 -51.68 17.12 10.55
C SER A 54 -51.86 16.60 11.99
N LEU A 55 -50.86 16.88 12.85
CA LEU A 55 -50.83 16.75 14.33
C LEU A 55 -50.51 15.34 14.87
N ASP A 56 -49.98 15.16 16.09
CA ASP A 56 -49.01 15.93 16.92
C ASP A 56 -48.64 15.09 18.16
N GLN A 57 -47.57 15.46 18.89
CA GLN A 57 -47.20 15.03 20.27
C GLN A 57 -46.88 13.51 20.47
N LYS A 58 -45.88 13.04 21.24
CA LYS A 58 -44.98 13.55 22.31
C LYS A 58 -45.54 13.55 23.74
N GLU A 59 -45.16 12.54 24.54
CA GLU A 59 -45.07 12.66 26.01
C GLU A 59 -44.07 11.64 26.61
N MET A 60 -43.55 11.93 27.82
CA MET A 60 -42.66 11.08 28.64
C MET A 60 -43.33 10.85 30.00
N ILE A 61 -43.05 9.70 30.65
CA ILE A 61 -43.12 9.57 32.11
C ILE A 61 -41.94 8.70 32.58
N ASP A 62 -41.20 9.19 33.59
CA ASP A 62 -40.23 8.42 34.39
C ASP A 62 -40.94 7.66 35.53
N GLU A 63 -40.36 6.55 35.99
CA GLU A 63 -40.28 6.30 37.44
C GLU A 63 -39.19 5.27 37.79
N SER A 64 -38.66 5.37 39.01
CA SER A 64 -37.67 4.49 39.63
C SER A 64 -37.91 4.53 41.14
N ILE A 65 -37.65 3.44 41.89
CA ILE A 65 -37.15 3.41 43.30
C ILE A 65 -37.34 2.02 43.98
N GLU A 66 -36.26 1.56 44.63
CA GLU A 66 -36.10 0.75 45.87
C GLU A 66 -36.92 -0.56 46.14
N ASP A 67 -36.14 -1.63 46.40
CA ASP A 67 -36.02 -2.33 47.71
C ASP A 67 -36.55 -3.76 48.04
N LEU A 68 -35.72 -4.41 48.87
CA LEU A 68 -35.99 -5.32 50.02
C LEU A 68 -36.19 -6.86 49.86
N GLU A 69 -35.10 -7.56 50.24
CA GLU A 69 -35.00 -8.49 51.40
C GLU A 69 -35.16 -10.03 51.28
N LYS A 70 -34.42 -10.73 52.18
CA LYS A 70 -34.55 -12.14 52.66
C LYS A 70 -34.16 -13.28 51.68
N GLU A 71 -33.68 -14.45 52.09
CA GLU A 71 -33.20 -14.99 53.39
C GLU A 71 -32.21 -16.15 53.07
N SER A 72 -31.14 -16.44 53.81
CA SER A 72 -31.17 -17.15 55.11
C SER A 72 -29.73 -17.44 55.60
N SER A 73 -29.55 -17.83 56.86
CA SER A 73 -28.26 -18.10 57.53
C SER A 73 -28.14 -19.58 57.99
N ILE A 74 -26.91 -20.07 58.30
CA ILE A 74 -26.50 -21.23 59.14
C ILE A 74 -25.13 -21.78 58.64
N GLU A 75 -24.13 -22.20 59.43
CA GLU A 75 -23.72 -21.92 60.82
C GLU A 75 -22.25 -22.43 61.06
N THR A 76 -21.66 -22.16 62.24
CA THR A 76 -20.39 -22.67 62.87
C THR A 76 -19.73 -23.98 62.35
N SER A 77 -18.42 -24.27 62.46
CA SER A 77 -17.37 -24.02 63.49
C SER A 77 -15.98 -24.46 62.93
N VAL A 78 -14.76 -23.98 63.27
CA VAL A 78 -14.03 -23.70 64.54
C VAL A 78 -13.16 -24.89 65.10
N LYS A 79 -11.87 -24.90 64.68
CA LYS A 79 -10.61 -25.09 65.46
C LYS A 79 -9.97 -26.49 65.80
N LYS A 80 -8.61 -26.45 65.92
CA LYS A 80 -7.64 -27.33 66.65
C LYS A 80 -7.26 -28.70 66.01
N ASP A 81 -6.05 -29.29 66.14
CA ASP A 81 -4.75 -28.89 66.76
C ASP A 81 -3.54 -29.73 66.23
N GLU A 82 -2.34 -29.11 66.17
CA GLU A 82 -0.96 -29.56 66.56
C GLU A 82 -0.23 -30.87 66.07
N LEU A 83 1.10 -30.68 65.88
CA LEU A 83 2.29 -31.49 66.32
C LEU A 83 3.12 -32.46 65.41
N SER A 84 4.45 -32.15 65.40
CA SER A 84 5.70 -32.98 65.46
C SER A 84 6.23 -33.85 64.30
N ASP A 85 7.31 -33.34 63.67
CA ASP A 85 8.74 -33.79 63.72
C ASP A 85 9.21 -35.23 63.39
N HIS A 86 10.12 -35.33 62.40
CA HIS A 86 11.51 -35.89 62.41
C HIS A 86 12.00 -36.08 60.94
N GLU A 87 13.21 -35.64 60.50
CA GLU A 87 14.55 -36.27 60.65
C GLU A 87 14.70 -37.68 59.99
N LEU A 88 15.80 -38.09 59.34
CA LEU A 88 17.15 -37.50 59.15
C LEU A 88 17.88 -38.09 57.89
N SER A 89 18.68 -37.22 57.24
CA SER A 89 20.04 -37.39 56.64
C SER A 89 20.52 -38.47 55.64
N ASP A 90 21.60 -38.06 54.95
CA ASP A 90 22.85 -38.78 54.59
C ASP A 90 23.09 -39.41 53.19
N GLN A 91 23.97 -38.72 52.44
CA GLN A 91 25.21 -39.23 51.80
C GLN A 91 25.11 -40.26 50.63
N SER A 92 26.06 -40.37 49.71
CA SER A 92 27.48 -39.95 49.72
C SER A 92 28.03 -39.47 48.37
N SER A 93 29.07 -38.63 48.45
CA SER A 93 29.92 -38.16 47.34
C SER A 93 30.89 -39.21 46.77
N ILE A 94 31.43 -38.96 45.57
CA ILE A 94 32.84 -39.23 45.20
C ILE A 94 33.30 -38.21 44.14
N GLN A 95 34.56 -37.77 44.21
CA GLN A 95 35.19 -36.80 43.30
C GLN A 95 36.15 -37.49 42.30
N TYR A 96 36.48 -36.81 41.20
CA TYR A 96 37.82 -36.59 40.62
C TYR A 96 37.62 -36.06 39.17
N GLY A 97 38.21 -34.95 38.70
CA GLY A 97 39.09 -33.94 39.32
C GLY A 97 40.16 -33.44 38.32
N VAL A 98 40.70 -32.22 38.53
CA VAL A 98 41.94 -31.68 37.88
C VAL A 98 41.82 -31.34 36.37
N GLU A 99 42.20 -30.16 35.84
CA GLU A 99 42.76 -28.90 36.39
C GLU A 99 42.65 -27.72 35.36
N VAL A 100 42.63 -26.46 35.85
CA VAL A 100 43.30 -25.24 35.29
C VAL A 100 42.87 -24.73 33.88
N THR A 101 42.63 -23.42 33.62
CA THR A 101 43.00 -22.16 34.32
C THR A 101 41.87 -21.10 34.30
N ASP A 102 42.02 -20.12 35.19
CA ASP A 102 41.33 -18.83 35.37
C ASP A 102 41.14 -17.97 34.08
N SER A 103 40.35 -16.89 34.04
CA SER A 103 40.02 -15.95 35.13
C SER A 103 38.79 -15.04 34.92
N LEU A 104 38.06 -14.76 36.02
CA LEU A 104 37.40 -13.47 36.41
C LEU A 104 36.30 -12.89 35.47
N SER A 105 35.00 -12.86 35.81
CA SER A 105 34.22 -12.23 36.92
C SER A 105 33.59 -10.89 36.49
N VAL A 106 32.26 -10.69 36.39
CA VAL A 106 31.13 -10.85 37.35
C VAL A 106 30.94 -9.64 38.30
N SER A 107 29.87 -8.89 38.02
CA SER A 107 28.94 -8.23 38.96
C SER A 107 27.79 -7.66 38.08
N ASP A 108 26.64 -8.29 37.96
CA ASP A 108 25.53 -8.37 38.95
C ASP A 108 24.74 -7.06 39.08
N ASP A 109 23.46 -7.11 38.68
CA ASP A 109 22.32 -6.53 39.43
C ASP A 109 21.00 -6.96 38.76
N GLU A 110 20.24 -7.87 39.40
CA GLU A 110 18.84 -8.15 39.06
C GLU A 110 17.92 -7.31 39.96
N VAL A 111 16.99 -6.53 39.38
CA VAL A 111 15.93 -5.85 40.14
C VAL A 111 14.56 -6.01 39.46
N SER A 112 13.78 -6.96 39.99
CA SER A 112 12.32 -6.99 40.12
C SER A 112 11.44 -6.33 39.04
N ILE A 113 10.94 -7.15 38.11
CA ILE A 113 9.78 -6.81 37.25
C ILE A 113 8.48 -7.02 38.06
N GLU A 114 8.08 -6.05 38.89
CA GLU A 114 6.80 -6.15 39.63
C GLU A 114 6.21 -4.79 40.06
N LYS A 115 6.10 -3.82 39.13
CA LYS A 115 5.42 -2.52 39.41
C LYS A 115 4.93 -1.70 38.20
N LEU A 116 4.31 -2.34 37.20
CA LEU A 116 3.71 -1.67 36.03
C LEU A 116 2.28 -2.15 35.73
N ASN A 117 1.43 -2.13 36.75
CA ASN A 117 -0.03 -2.05 36.64
C ASN A 117 -0.52 -1.09 37.74
N GLU A 118 -1.67 -0.45 37.52
CA GLU A 118 -2.24 0.63 38.36
C GLU A 118 -1.44 1.95 38.36
N LEU A 119 -1.74 2.82 37.39
CA LEU A 119 -1.69 4.28 37.51
C LEU A 119 -2.98 4.86 36.92
N THR A 120 -3.51 5.94 37.51
CA THR A 120 -4.78 6.54 37.07
C THR A 120 -4.59 7.87 36.35
N ILE A 121 -5.59 8.29 35.57
CA ILE A 121 -5.47 9.40 34.60
C ILE A 121 -5.14 10.75 35.28
N ASP A 122 -5.56 10.95 36.52
CA ASP A 122 -5.39 12.22 37.25
C ASP A 122 -3.95 12.45 37.77
N GLU A 123 -3.15 11.39 37.91
CA GLU A 123 -1.75 11.50 38.36
C GLU A 123 -0.85 12.02 37.23
N ILE A 124 -1.16 11.65 35.98
CA ILE A 124 -0.44 12.06 34.76
C ILE A 124 -0.53 13.58 34.51
N GLN A 125 -1.53 14.27 35.07
CA GLN A 125 -1.67 15.73 34.89
C GLN A 125 -0.82 16.58 35.82
N ASN A 126 -0.22 16.02 36.89
CA ASN A 126 0.45 16.79 37.93
C ASN A 126 1.99 16.73 37.91
N GLU A 127 2.61 15.74 37.26
CA GLU A 127 4.09 15.67 37.18
C GLU A 127 4.70 16.57 36.09
N THR A 128 3.91 17.04 35.13
CA THR A 128 4.34 17.82 33.94
C THR A 128 4.86 19.24 34.25
N LEU A 129 5.07 19.59 35.53
CA LEU A 129 5.39 20.95 35.99
C LEU A 129 6.68 21.06 36.83
N LYS A 130 7.52 20.01 36.88
CA LYS A 130 8.82 20.06 37.58
C LYS A 130 9.93 19.30 36.84
N GLU A 131 10.57 19.95 35.87
CA GLU A 131 12.03 19.85 35.68
C GLU A 131 12.57 20.96 34.76
N LEU A 132 13.24 21.94 35.36
CA LEU A 132 14.11 22.91 34.68
C LEU A 132 15.35 23.12 35.56
N PRO A 133 16.58 22.93 35.05
CA PRO A 133 17.79 23.18 35.81
C PRO A 133 18.17 24.67 35.79
N ASP A 134 18.19 25.30 36.96
CA ASP A 134 18.71 26.67 37.12
C ASP A 134 20.17 26.79 36.69
N ASN A 135 20.50 27.86 35.97
CA ASN A 135 21.84 28.44 36.03
C ASN A 135 21.78 29.95 35.76
N THR A 136 22.41 30.75 36.61
CA THR A 136 22.05 32.16 36.82
C THR A 136 22.95 33.14 36.09
N ASN A 137 22.33 34.20 35.54
CA ASN A 137 22.83 35.57 35.66
C ASN A 137 21.66 36.55 35.48
N SER A 138 21.72 37.69 36.17
CA SER A 138 20.53 38.45 36.59
C SER A 138 20.37 39.83 35.94
N ILE A 139 19.15 40.18 35.54
CA ILE A 139 18.55 41.52 35.68
C ILE A 139 17.09 41.33 36.15
N ASP A 140 16.59 42.20 37.02
CA ASP A 140 15.24 42.11 37.60
C ASP A 140 14.12 42.24 36.56
N SER A 141 13.10 41.38 36.67
CA SER A 141 11.86 41.44 35.88
C SER A 141 10.61 40.96 36.64
N THR A 142 10.73 40.58 37.91
CA THR A 142 9.63 40.07 38.75
C THR A 142 8.66 41.17 39.17
N GLU A 143 9.14 42.27 39.77
CA GLU A 143 8.26 43.31 40.33
C GLU A 143 7.35 43.99 39.27
N SER A 144 7.79 44.06 38.02
CA SER A 144 6.98 44.57 36.90
C SER A 144 5.89 43.60 36.46
N ASN A 145 6.16 42.28 36.49
CA ASN A 145 5.21 41.25 36.08
C ASN A 145 4.13 41.04 37.15
N ASP A 146 4.50 40.99 38.44
CA ASP A 146 3.55 40.84 39.54
C ASP A 146 2.51 41.98 39.56
N ARG A 147 2.95 43.22 39.31
CA ARG A 147 2.07 44.40 39.18
C ARG A 147 1.18 44.35 37.93
N LEU A 148 1.65 43.74 36.84
CA LEU A 148 0.84 43.57 35.63
C LEU A 148 -0.27 42.54 35.87
N SER A 149 0.05 41.42 36.53
CA SER A 149 -0.92 40.40 36.94
C SER A 149 -1.98 40.96 37.88
N GLU A 150 -1.61 41.70 38.92
CA GLU A 150 -2.56 42.33 39.86
C GLU A 150 -3.47 43.38 39.16
N ALA A 151 -2.94 44.11 38.17
CA ALA A 151 -3.73 45.04 37.35
C ALA A 151 -4.69 44.34 36.38
N ILE A 152 -4.34 43.15 35.89
CA ILE A 152 -5.18 42.33 34.99
C ILE A 152 -6.30 41.65 35.78
N GLU A 153 -6.01 41.05 36.94
CA GLU A 153 -7.05 40.43 37.80
C GLU A 153 -8.06 41.46 38.35
N THR A 154 -7.65 42.72 38.54
CA THR A 154 -8.55 43.79 39.00
C THR A 154 -9.30 44.52 37.87
N GLY A 155 -9.05 44.19 36.60
CA GLY A 155 -9.87 44.61 35.45
C GLY A 155 -9.93 46.12 35.18
N ASN A 156 -8.92 46.89 35.61
CA ASN A 156 -8.92 48.35 35.50
C ASN A 156 -8.00 48.85 34.38
N GLU A 157 -8.54 48.96 33.17
CA GLU A 157 -7.84 49.28 31.91
C GLU A 157 -6.86 50.48 32.00
N GLN A 158 -7.24 51.55 32.72
CA GLN A 158 -6.40 52.75 32.89
C GLN A 158 -5.09 52.51 33.66
N SER A 159 -4.95 51.35 34.32
CA SER A 159 -3.71 50.91 34.98
C SER A 159 -2.77 50.25 33.98
N ILE A 160 -3.34 49.48 33.03
CA ILE A 160 -2.61 48.60 32.11
C ILE A 160 -1.91 49.44 31.03
N ASP A 161 -2.62 50.39 30.41
CA ASP A 161 -2.04 51.36 29.46
C ASP A 161 -0.85 52.12 30.05
N ARG A 162 -0.87 52.38 31.36
CA ARG A 162 0.14 53.17 32.05
C ARG A 162 1.46 52.42 32.22
N VAL A 163 1.39 51.15 32.64
CA VAL A 163 2.57 50.26 32.72
C VAL A 163 3.10 49.94 31.32
N ALA A 164 2.23 49.76 30.32
CA ALA A 164 2.63 49.57 28.93
C ALA A 164 3.38 50.80 28.36
N THR A 165 3.00 52.01 28.76
CA THR A 165 3.69 53.25 28.35
C THR A 165 5.07 53.36 29.00
N GLU A 166 5.19 53.12 30.31
CA GLU A 166 6.47 53.19 31.04
C GLU A 166 7.48 52.13 30.57
N ALA A 167 7.00 50.95 30.16
CA ALA A 167 7.83 49.93 29.50
C ALA A 167 8.34 50.35 28.11
N GLY A 168 7.54 51.10 27.35
CA GLY A 168 7.89 51.57 26.00
C GLY A 168 8.99 52.64 25.97
N GLU A 169 8.99 53.57 26.92
CA GLU A 169 10.03 54.61 27.00
C GLU A 169 11.41 54.01 27.36
N THR A 170 11.44 52.95 28.16
CA THR A 170 12.69 52.30 28.62
C THR A 170 13.45 51.61 27.47
N LEU A 171 12.75 51.12 26.43
CA LEU A 171 13.35 50.48 25.26
C LEU A 171 13.92 51.45 24.21
N SER A 172 13.79 52.76 24.42
CA SER A 172 14.15 53.79 23.43
C SER A 172 15.51 54.49 23.70
N MET A 173 16.36 53.93 24.58
CA MET A 173 17.58 54.60 25.08
C MET A 173 18.91 53.86 24.90
N GLU A 174 18.95 52.67 24.29
CA GLU A 174 20.19 51.92 24.02
C GLU A 174 20.32 51.55 22.54
N LEU A 175 20.53 52.54 21.66
CA LEU A 175 20.80 52.31 20.23
C LEU A 175 21.57 53.45 19.52
N GLU A 176 22.63 53.96 20.16
CA GLU A 176 23.65 54.82 19.50
C GLU A 176 25.07 54.23 19.67
N ASP A 177 25.98 54.68 18.78
CA ASP A 177 27.42 54.40 18.65
C ASP A 177 27.94 53.14 17.91
N GLU A 178 29.13 53.36 17.33
CA GLU A 178 30.09 52.46 16.61
C GLU A 178 29.68 51.81 15.26
N ILE A 179 29.78 52.62 14.19
CA ILE A 179 29.99 52.15 12.80
C ILE A 179 31.49 52.18 12.45
N PRO A 180 32.10 51.09 11.95
CA PRO A 180 33.41 51.13 11.29
C PRO A 180 33.28 51.21 9.75
N GLU A 181 33.87 52.25 9.15
CA GLU A 181 33.99 52.37 7.68
C GLU A 181 35.02 51.37 7.10
N ILE A 182 34.82 50.93 5.86
CA ILE A 182 35.82 50.19 5.06
C ILE A 182 36.00 50.90 3.69
N PRO A 183 37.24 51.07 3.17
CA PRO A 183 37.52 52.11 2.17
C PRO A 183 37.17 51.76 0.73
N LYS A 184 37.05 52.81 -0.10
CA LYS A 184 37.07 52.70 -1.57
C LYS A 184 38.48 52.99 -2.09
N GLU A 185 39.15 52.01 -2.70
CA GLU A 185 40.09 52.25 -3.81
C GLU A 185 40.49 50.93 -4.49
N GLU A 186 39.93 50.68 -5.68
CA GLU A 186 40.69 50.50 -6.93
C GLU A 186 39.73 50.45 -8.13
N ILE A 187 39.98 51.26 -9.15
CA ILE A 187 39.19 51.31 -10.40
C ILE A 187 40.15 51.40 -11.58
N SER A 188 40.40 50.27 -12.24
CA SER A 188 40.77 50.24 -13.67
C SER A 188 40.79 48.82 -14.23
N GLU A 189 39.91 48.52 -15.18
CA GLU A 189 40.33 48.22 -16.56
C GLU A 189 39.12 48.15 -17.51
N LEU A 190 39.20 48.88 -18.63
CA LEU A 190 38.64 48.63 -19.97
C LEU A 190 37.15 48.20 -20.12
N GLY A 191 36.35 48.78 -21.03
CA GLY A 191 36.62 49.79 -22.05
C GLY A 191 35.47 49.83 -23.08
N CYS A 192 35.08 51.02 -23.54
CA CYS A 192 33.84 51.21 -24.31
C CYS A 192 33.89 50.69 -25.77
N ALA A 193 32.75 50.22 -26.27
CA ALA A 193 32.36 50.44 -27.67
C ALA A 193 30.82 50.49 -27.81
N SER A 194 30.31 51.47 -28.55
CA SER A 194 28.90 51.62 -28.92
C SER A 194 28.76 51.59 -30.44
N ASN A 195 27.60 51.18 -30.97
CA ASN A 195 27.05 51.84 -32.17
C ASN A 195 25.56 51.59 -32.40
N ARG A 196 25.00 52.38 -33.31
CA ARG A 196 23.58 52.49 -33.67
C ARG A 196 23.30 52.02 -35.11
N ASP A 197 22.01 51.80 -35.37
CA ASP A 197 21.27 52.07 -36.62
C ASP A 197 21.92 51.78 -37.99
N SER A 198 21.36 50.80 -38.69
CA SER A 198 21.22 50.85 -40.16
C SER A 198 19.98 50.08 -40.61
N GLY A 199 18.97 50.76 -41.14
CA GLY A 199 17.80 50.15 -41.77
C GLY A 199 17.83 50.34 -43.29
N VAL A 200 17.31 49.37 -44.04
CA VAL A 200 17.03 49.44 -45.48
C VAL A 200 15.74 48.67 -45.77
N GLU A 201 14.85 49.24 -46.59
CA GLU A 201 13.57 48.66 -47.02
C GLU A 201 13.74 47.80 -48.29
N ILE A 202 12.72 47.00 -48.67
CA ILE A 202 12.04 47.10 -49.99
C ILE A 202 10.99 45.97 -50.21
N GLU A 203 9.80 46.42 -50.56
CA GLU A 203 8.67 45.86 -51.34
C GLU A 203 8.59 44.36 -51.72
N ALA A 204 7.55 43.72 -51.19
CA ALA A 204 6.41 43.08 -51.88
C ALA A 204 6.59 42.33 -53.24
N ALA A 205 6.07 41.09 -53.27
CA ALA A 205 5.40 40.52 -54.45
C ALA A 205 4.31 39.49 -54.05
N MET A 206 3.08 39.66 -54.53
CA MET A 206 2.02 38.64 -54.55
C MET A 206 1.78 38.16 -55.98
N PRO A 207 1.38 36.89 -56.17
CA PRO A 207 0.46 36.50 -57.23
C PRO A 207 -0.85 35.91 -56.68
N SER A 208 -1.91 35.93 -57.49
CA SER A 208 -3.30 35.67 -57.07
C SER A 208 -3.85 34.29 -57.44
N VAL A 209 -4.67 33.76 -56.52
CA VAL A 209 -5.81 32.82 -56.67
C VAL A 209 -6.20 32.34 -58.09
N ALA A 210 -6.37 31.02 -58.24
CA ALA A 210 -7.34 30.40 -59.16
C ALA A 210 -7.79 28.98 -58.69
N ASP A 211 -9.11 28.82 -58.53
CA ASP A 211 -9.98 27.62 -58.69
C ASP A 211 -9.78 26.26 -57.95
N VAL A 212 -10.65 26.00 -56.93
CA VAL A 212 -11.72 24.95 -56.81
C VAL A 212 -11.37 23.44 -57.04
N PRO A 213 -11.95 22.43 -56.31
CA PRO A 213 -12.83 22.39 -55.12
C PRO A 213 -12.26 21.56 -53.93
N ALA A 214 -13.08 21.28 -52.90
CA ALA A 214 -12.72 20.56 -51.66
C ALA A 214 -12.98 19.04 -51.64
N GLN A 215 -12.21 18.31 -50.82
CA GLN A 215 -12.61 17.10 -50.07
C GLN A 215 -11.73 16.92 -48.80
N PRO A 216 -12.15 16.12 -47.79
CA PRO A 216 -11.54 16.15 -46.45
C PRO A 216 -10.27 15.29 -46.32
N THR A 217 -9.23 15.84 -45.72
CA THR A 217 -7.99 15.13 -45.38
C THR A 217 -8.06 14.50 -43.99
N THR A 218 -8.25 13.18 -43.96
CA THR A 218 -8.02 12.35 -42.76
C THR A 218 -6.57 12.49 -42.29
N THR A 219 -6.37 13.13 -41.14
CA THR A 219 -5.02 13.27 -40.56
C THR A 219 -4.59 11.92 -39.98
N SER A 220 -3.58 11.31 -40.60
CA SER A 220 -3.03 10.03 -40.15
C SER A 220 -2.52 10.12 -38.70
N LYS A 221 -3.10 9.32 -37.79
CA LYS A 221 -2.49 9.07 -36.48
C LYS A 221 -1.23 8.24 -36.71
N LEU A 222 -0.06 8.86 -36.59
CA LEU A 222 1.18 8.12 -36.35
C LEU A 222 1.05 7.41 -35.00
N PRO A 223 1.15 6.07 -34.92
CA PRO A 223 1.16 5.39 -33.63
C PRO A 223 2.46 5.75 -32.91
N ILE A 224 2.35 6.28 -31.69
CA ILE A 224 3.50 6.46 -30.80
C ILE A 224 3.93 5.06 -30.36
N THR A 225 4.98 4.51 -30.96
CA THR A 225 5.56 3.25 -30.53
C THR A 225 6.36 3.48 -29.27
N GLU A 226 5.86 3.00 -28.13
CA GLU A 226 6.72 2.73 -26.98
C GLU A 226 7.86 1.79 -27.41
N SER A 227 9.06 2.00 -26.87
CA SER A 227 10.20 1.14 -27.16
C SER A 227 10.13 -0.15 -26.33
N THR A 228 9.05 -0.92 -26.50
CA THR A 228 8.98 -2.28 -26.01
C THR A 228 10.15 -3.07 -26.60
N VAL A 229 11.02 -3.62 -25.75
CA VAL A 229 12.08 -4.53 -26.21
C VAL A 229 11.41 -5.67 -26.99
N PRO A 230 11.80 -5.94 -28.26
CA PRO A 230 11.14 -6.96 -29.05
C PRO A 230 11.25 -8.30 -28.33
N SER A 231 10.10 -8.96 -28.12
CA SER A 231 9.97 -10.17 -27.29
C SER A 231 10.76 -11.38 -27.80
N SER A 232 11.37 -11.27 -28.98
CA SER A 232 12.44 -12.14 -29.47
C SER A 232 13.74 -11.95 -28.66
N THR A 233 13.79 -12.50 -27.45
CA THR A 233 15.05 -12.77 -26.75
C THR A 233 15.88 -13.75 -27.57
N SER A 234 16.74 -13.26 -28.45
CA SER A 234 17.85 -14.06 -28.98
C SER A 234 18.77 -14.38 -27.81
N THR A 235 18.62 -15.56 -27.23
CA THR A 235 19.42 -16.02 -26.09
C THR A 235 20.90 -15.81 -26.40
N LEU A 236 21.59 -14.99 -25.60
CA LEU A 236 23.02 -14.74 -25.75
C LEU A 236 23.75 -16.09 -25.74
N ARG A 237 24.34 -16.47 -26.88
CA ARG A 237 25.09 -17.73 -27.03
C ARG A 237 26.46 -17.70 -26.34
N VAL A 238 26.70 -16.69 -25.51
CA VAL A 238 27.98 -16.34 -24.91
C VAL A 238 27.91 -16.60 -23.42
N LYS A 239 28.86 -17.41 -22.91
CA LYS A 239 29.10 -17.49 -21.47
C LYS A 239 29.84 -16.24 -21.02
N VAL A 240 29.12 -15.27 -20.48
CA VAL A 240 29.72 -14.17 -19.73
C VAL A 240 30.19 -14.66 -18.34
N PRO A 241 31.27 -14.11 -17.78
CA PRO A 241 31.62 -14.36 -16.38
C PRO A 241 30.68 -13.60 -15.45
N PRO A 242 30.59 -14.00 -14.16
CA PRO A 242 29.86 -13.24 -13.15
C PRO A 242 30.47 -11.84 -12.96
N LEU A 243 29.62 -10.87 -12.63
CA LEU A 243 30.02 -9.48 -12.39
C LEU A 243 30.94 -9.31 -11.17
N GLY A 244 30.72 -10.09 -10.12
CA GLY A 244 31.25 -9.83 -8.78
C GLY A 244 30.31 -8.95 -7.94
N ASP A 245 30.71 -8.73 -6.69
CA ASP A 245 30.05 -7.92 -5.66
C ASP A 245 31.02 -6.84 -5.13
N ARG A 246 30.57 -6.02 -4.16
CA ARG A 246 31.37 -4.98 -3.49
C ARG A 246 32.76 -5.42 -2.99
N THR A 247 32.99 -6.72 -2.77
CA THR A 247 34.27 -7.28 -2.30
C THR A 247 35.09 -7.97 -3.40
N THR A 248 34.46 -8.38 -4.51
CA THR A 248 35.08 -9.19 -5.57
C THR A 248 35.13 -8.51 -6.95
N PHE A 249 34.41 -7.40 -7.14
CA PHE A 249 34.42 -6.62 -8.38
C PHE A 249 35.80 -6.04 -8.71
N GLN A 250 36.17 -6.07 -10.00
CA GLN A 250 37.44 -5.52 -10.49
C GLN A 250 37.21 -4.85 -11.85
N ALA A 251 37.29 -3.52 -11.91
CA ALA A 251 36.95 -2.72 -13.09
C ALA A 251 37.62 -3.21 -14.38
N ALA A 252 38.96 -3.39 -14.38
CA ALA A 252 39.70 -3.87 -15.55
C ALA A 252 39.25 -5.26 -16.05
N ARG A 253 38.92 -6.19 -15.13
CA ARG A 253 38.41 -7.52 -15.48
C ARG A 253 37.00 -7.45 -16.04
N PHE A 254 36.17 -6.57 -15.49
CA PHE A 254 34.82 -6.30 -15.97
C PHE A 254 34.84 -5.67 -17.38
N GLN A 255 35.64 -4.64 -17.59
CA GLN A 255 35.83 -3.98 -18.90
C GLN A 255 36.32 -4.95 -19.98
N GLN A 256 37.29 -5.81 -19.65
CA GLN A 256 37.74 -6.88 -20.55
C GLN A 256 36.58 -7.83 -20.90
N ALA A 257 35.91 -8.40 -19.89
CA ALA A 257 34.84 -9.38 -20.10
C ALA A 257 33.65 -8.80 -20.89
N PHE A 258 33.27 -7.55 -20.63
CA PHE A 258 32.20 -6.84 -21.34
C PHE A 258 32.59 -6.59 -22.82
N THR A 259 33.84 -6.18 -23.08
CA THR A 259 34.34 -5.95 -24.44
C THR A 259 34.49 -7.25 -25.23
N GLU A 260 34.92 -8.35 -24.59
CA GLU A 260 34.94 -9.68 -25.17
C GLU A 260 33.53 -10.21 -25.49
N ALA A 261 32.53 -9.92 -24.64
CA ALA A 261 31.14 -10.29 -24.88
C ALA A 261 30.50 -9.50 -26.03
N LEU A 262 30.76 -8.19 -26.12
CA LEU A 262 30.35 -7.35 -27.26
C LEU A 262 30.93 -7.88 -28.57
N SER A 263 32.23 -8.19 -28.58
CA SER A 263 32.93 -8.73 -29.74
C SER A 263 32.32 -10.05 -30.23
N GLN A 264 31.86 -10.90 -29.30
CA GLN A 264 31.16 -12.15 -29.61
C GLN A 264 29.71 -11.95 -30.09
N GLN A 265 29.09 -10.79 -29.83
CA GLN A 265 27.83 -10.36 -30.46
C GLN A 265 28.06 -9.62 -31.81
N GLY A 266 29.31 -9.47 -32.25
CA GLY A 266 29.64 -8.75 -33.48
C GLY A 266 29.55 -7.23 -33.37
N GLN A 267 29.54 -6.68 -32.15
CA GLN A 267 29.54 -5.24 -31.87
C GLN A 267 30.87 -4.79 -31.25
N THR A 268 31.13 -3.49 -31.32
CA THR A 268 32.27 -2.79 -30.72
C THR A 268 31.79 -1.70 -29.77
N LEU A 269 32.68 -1.15 -28.93
CA LEU A 269 32.36 0.02 -28.08
C LEU A 269 31.82 1.22 -28.88
N THR A 270 32.16 1.34 -30.17
CA THR A 270 31.68 2.38 -31.09
C THR A 270 30.39 2.04 -31.84
N THR A 271 29.87 0.81 -31.72
CA THR A 271 28.67 0.32 -32.43
C THR A 271 27.67 -0.39 -31.51
N VAL A 272 27.93 -0.41 -30.19
CA VAL A 272 27.05 -1.06 -29.21
C VAL A 272 25.69 -0.38 -29.16
N THR A 273 24.63 -1.17 -29.29
CA THR A 273 23.27 -0.68 -29.05
C THR A 273 22.92 -0.83 -27.57
N PRO A 274 22.17 0.12 -26.97
CA PRO A 274 21.77 0.04 -25.57
C PRO A 274 21.12 -1.29 -25.19
N GLN A 275 20.32 -1.90 -26.07
CA GLN A 275 19.68 -3.20 -25.82
C GLN A 275 20.70 -4.35 -25.69
N VAL A 276 21.79 -4.33 -26.50
CA VAL A 276 22.85 -5.34 -26.39
C VAL A 276 23.68 -5.11 -25.14
N GLY A 277 24.08 -3.86 -24.88
CA GLY A 277 24.81 -3.49 -23.65
C GLY A 277 24.07 -3.89 -22.37
N TYR A 278 22.75 -3.60 -22.30
CA TYR A 278 21.87 -4.04 -21.22
C TYR A 278 21.86 -5.57 -21.09
N SER A 279 21.63 -6.31 -22.18
CA SER A 279 21.53 -7.77 -22.13
C SER A 279 22.81 -8.46 -21.65
N ILE A 280 23.99 -7.94 -22.02
CA ILE A 280 25.30 -8.44 -21.57
C ILE A 280 25.48 -8.15 -20.08
N LEU A 281 25.32 -6.90 -19.64
CA LEU A 281 25.50 -6.50 -18.25
C LEU A 281 24.52 -7.23 -17.31
N ALA A 282 23.26 -7.31 -17.70
CA ALA A 282 22.22 -8.02 -16.95
C ALA A 282 22.46 -9.55 -16.90
N SER A 283 23.11 -10.14 -17.91
CA SER A 283 23.56 -11.55 -17.85
C SER A 283 24.74 -11.76 -16.90
N MET A 284 25.70 -10.81 -16.83
CA MET A 284 26.80 -10.85 -15.86
C MET A 284 26.29 -10.73 -14.41
N VAL A 285 25.25 -9.93 -14.21
CA VAL A 285 24.48 -9.87 -12.96
C VAL A 285 23.77 -11.20 -12.69
N GLN A 286 23.05 -11.79 -13.65
CA GLN A 286 22.35 -13.05 -13.44
C GLN A 286 23.29 -14.20 -13.02
N GLU A 287 24.48 -14.30 -13.62
CA GLU A 287 25.49 -15.29 -13.20
C GLU A 287 26.00 -15.04 -11.77
N GLN A 288 26.19 -13.78 -11.36
CA GLN A 288 26.54 -13.45 -9.96
C GLN A 288 25.41 -13.87 -9.00
N LEU A 289 24.15 -13.55 -9.31
CA LEU A 289 22.99 -13.93 -8.49
C LEU A 289 22.82 -15.45 -8.37
N ARG A 290 23.11 -16.19 -9.44
CA ARG A 290 23.12 -17.66 -9.46
C ARG A 290 24.16 -18.24 -8.50
N LEU A 291 25.37 -17.67 -8.46
CA LEU A 291 26.40 -18.07 -7.50
C LEU A 291 25.95 -17.79 -6.05
N LEU A 292 25.35 -16.62 -5.78
CA LEU A 292 24.81 -16.26 -4.46
C LEU A 292 23.59 -17.11 -4.04
N SER A 293 22.88 -17.76 -4.96
CA SER A 293 21.76 -18.66 -4.64
C SER A 293 22.19 -20.07 -4.16
N SER A 294 23.47 -20.29 -3.86
CA SER A 294 24.02 -21.64 -3.61
C SER A 294 23.95 -22.25 -2.19
N PRO A 295 23.45 -21.62 -1.09
CA PRO A 295 23.28 -22.35 0.16
C PRO A 295 22.10 -23.33 0.06
N ASP A 296 22.29 -24.55 0.57
CA ASP A 296 21.24 -25.57 0.60
C ASP A 296 20.14 -25.19 1.61
N ARG A 297 19.06 -24.62 1.09
CA ARG A 297 17.91 -24.16 1.90
C ARG A 297 17.21 -25.30 2.66
N SER A 298 17.44 -26.58 2.34
CA SER A 298 16.90 -27.69 3.15
C SER A 298 17.51 -27.76 4.56
N GLN A 299 18.72 -27.20 4.73
CA GLN A 299 19.46 -27.21 5.99
C GLN A 299 19.17 -25.97 6.86
N ALA A 300 18.76 -24.85 6.25
CA ALA A 300 18.42 -23.59 6.92
C ALA A 300 17.51 -23.78 8.15
N GLU A 301 17.80 -23.10 9.27
CA GLU A 301 17.15 -23.38 10.57
C GLU A 301 15.62 -23.24 10.52
N ARG A 302 15.13 -22.10 10.01
CA ARG A 302 13.73 -21.80 9.71
C ARG A 302 13.68 -21.02 8.38
N ILE A 303 12.69 -21.29 7.54
CA ILE A 303 12.45 -20.62 6.26
C ILE A 303 11.21 -19.73 6.38
N THR A 304 11.33 -18.46 6.01
CA THR A 304 10.22 -17.51 5.96
C THR A 304 9.59 -17.52 4.56
N VAL A 305 8.32 -17.90 4.47
CA VAL A 305 7.59 -18.01 3.21
C VAL A 305 6.57 -16.89 3.09
N GLN A 306 6.65 -16.09 2.02
CA GLN A 306 5.65 -15.06 1.69
C GLN A 306 4.80 -15.53 0.51
N VAL A 307 3.48 -15.49 0.65
CA VAL A 307 2.53 -15.87 -0.42
C VAL A 307 1.63 -14.69 -0.76
N ALA A 308 1.45 -14.40 -2.05
CA ALA A 308 0.45 -13.48 -2.59
C ALA A 308 0.06 -13.92 -4.02
N ILE A 309 -1.12 -13.54 -4.53
CA ILE A 309 -1.59 -13.99 -5.86
C ILE A 309 -0.69 -13.48 -6.99
N ASP A 310 -0.35 -12.20 -6.97
CA ASP A 310 0.70 -11.59 -7.80
C ASP A 310 1.74 -10.92 -6.91
N ILE A 311 2.97 -10.80 -7.40
CA ILE A 311 4.09 -10.09 -6.77
C ILE A 311 4.85 -9.39 -7.92
N PRO A 312 4.86 -8.04 -7.98
CA PRO A 312 5.46 -7.32 -9.10
C PRO A 312 6.97 -7.54 -9.14
N LEU A 313 7.46 -8.05 -10.28
CA LEU A 313 8.89 -8.24 -10.54
C LEU A 313 9.55 -6.90 -10.89
N ASP A 314 9.62 -6.00 -9.90
CA ASP A 314 10.21 -4.67 -10.01
C ASP A 314 11.75 -4.68 -9.81
N GLN A 315 12.38 -5.80 -10.17
CA GLN A 315 13.83 -5.99 -10.12
C GLN A 315 14.48 -5.34 -11.35
N SER A 316 14.81 -4.05 -11.25
CA SER A 316 15.57 -3.35 -12.29
C SER A 316 17.06 -3.73 -12.25
N LEU A 317 17.76 -3.61 -13.39
CA LEU A 317 19.22 -3.79 -13.46
C LEU A 317 19.95 -2.90 -12.45
N GLU A 318 19.46 -1.69 -12.25
CA GLU A 318 19.98 -0.73 -11.27
C GLU A 318 19.85 -1.24 -9.83
N SER A 319 18.69 -1.78 -9.44
CA SER A 319 18.45 -2.35 -8.10
C SER A 319 19.44 -3.49 -7.80
N TYR A 320 19.70 -4.37 -8.78
CA TYR A 320 20.73 -5.40 -8.62
C TYR A 320 22.15 -4.85 -8.45
N LEU A 321 22.53 -3.85 -9.26
CA LEU A 321 23.86 -3.22 -9.17
C LEU A 321 24.05 -2.46 -7.85
N LEU A 322 22.97 -1.84 -7.35
CA LEU A 322 22.91 -1.19 -6.04
C LEU A 322 23.07 -2.21 -4.90
N ASN A 323 22.28 -3.30 -4.93
CA ASN A 323 22.28 -4.32 -3.88
C ASN A 323 23.56 -5.15 -3.85
N LEU A 324 24.18 -5.43 -5.01
CA LEU A 324 25.53 -5.99 -5.08
C LEU A 324 26.62 -5.02 -4.60
N GLY A 325 26.31 -3.74 -4.42
CA GLY A 325 27.23 -2.69 -3.97
C GLY A 325 28.28 -2.31 -5.01
N VAL A 326 27.94 -2.41 -6.30
CA VAL A 326 28.87 -2.19 -7.45
C VAL A 326 28.41 -1.11 -8.42
N LEU A 327 27.22 -0.52 -8.25
CA LEU A 327 26.63 0.46 -9.18
C LEU A 327 27.62 1.55 -9.63
N GLU A 328 28.23 2.26 -8.68
CA GLU A 328 29.15 3.37 -9.00
C GLU A 328 30.50 2.88 -9.55
N SER A 329 30.96 1.70 -9.16
CA SER A 329 32.17 1.06 -9.72
C SER A 329 31.94 0.59 -11.17
N VAL A 330 30.73 0.16 -11.50
CA VAL A 330 30.29 -0.18 -12.87
C VAL A 330 30.08 1.09 -13.70
N ARG A 331 29.52 2.16 -13.11
CA ARG A 331 29.37 3.49 -13.71
C ARG A 331 30.73 4.05 -14.14
N GLN A 332 31.69 4.17 -13.22
CA GLN A 332 33.05 4.62 -13.55
C GLN A 332 33.69 3.75 -14.64
N ALA A 333 33.57 2.42 -14.53
CA ALA A 333 34.14 1.51 -15.52
C ALA A 333 33.47 1.63 -16.91
N PHE A 334 32.23 2.13 -16.98
CA PHE A 334 31.49 2.47 -18.19
C PHE A 334 31.92 3.83 -18.77
N ASP A 335 32.08 4.84 -17.93
CA ASP A 335 32.58 6.16 -18.34
C ASP A 335 33.99 6.05 -18.94
N GLU A 336 34.86 5.22 -18.35
CA GLU A 336 36.19 4.87 -18.89
C GLU A 336 36.12 4.17 -20.26
N LEU A 337 35.04 3.42 -20.55
CA LEU A 337 34.74 2.83 -21.86
C LEU A 337 34.03 3.80 -22.82
N ASN A 338 33.73 5.03 -22.39
CA ASN A 338 32.91 6.02 -23.11
C ASN A 338 31.46 5.54 -23.35
N LEU A 339 30.91 4.76 -22.42
CA LEU A 339 29.54 4.24 -22.45
C LEU A 339 28.70 4.86 -21.33
N ASN A 340 27.50 5.34 -21.64
CA ASN A 340 26.58 5.86 -20.64
C ASN A 340 25.79 4.72 -19.98
N LEU A 341 25.95 4.52 -18.67
CA LEU A 341 25.23 3.49 -17.91
C LEU A 341 23.73 3.80 -17.77
N ASP A 342 23.34 5.04 -17.50
CA ASP A 342 21.93 5.42 -17.31
C ASP A 342 21.09 5.23 -18.58
N ALA A 343 21.72 5.39 -19.75
CA ALA A 343 21.13 5.02 -21.04
C ALA A 343 20.82 3.52 -21.18
N LEU A 344 21.48 2.65 -20.38
CA LEU A 344 21.05 1.25 -20.20
C LEU A 344 19.97 1.11 -19.13
N LEU A 345 20.09 1.81 -17.99
CA LEU A 345 19.17 1.66 -16.85
C LEU A 345 17.73 2.11 -17.17
N THR A 346 17.57 3.05 -18.10
CA THR A 346 16.26 3.44 -18.66
C THR A 346 15.55 2.34 -19.46
N LEU A 347 16.25 1.28 -19.89
CA LEU A 347 15.66 0.13 -20.59
C LEU A 347 15.02 -0.87 -19.62
N ARG A 348 13.94 -0.48 -18.96
CA ARG A 348 13.14 -1.41 -18.14
C ARG A 348 12.57 -2.55 -18.99
N THR A 349 12.66 -3.77 -18.45
CA THR A 349 12.03 -4.98 -19.00
C THR A 349 10.73 -5.37 -18.26
N SER A 350 10.29 -4.56 -17.30
CA SER A 350 9.08 -4.74 -16.50
C SER A 350 8.18 -3.51 -16.61
N SER A 351 6.87 -3.72 -16.48
CA SER A 351 5.87 -2.66 -16.34
C SER A 351 6.22 -1.72 -15.17
N PRO A 352 5.78 -0.44 -15.19
CA PRO A 352 5.84 0.39 -13.99
C PRO A 352 5.05 -0.26 -12.85
N PRO A 353 5.42 -0.03 -11.58
CA PRO A 353 4.66 -0.51 -10.44
C PRO A 353 3.23 0.04 -10.52
N GLN A 354 2.23 -0.83 -10.36
CA GLN A 354 0.84 -0.43 -10.31
C GLN A 354 0.61 0.41 -9.04
N LEU A 355 -0.01 1.58 -9.18
CA LEU A 355 -0.22 2.55 -8.09
C LEU A 355 -1.27 2.11 -7.05
N SER A 356 -1.80 0.88 -7.16
CA SER A 356 -2.97 0.36 -6.46
C SER A 356 -2.67 -0.82 -5.52
N ASP A 357 -1.79 -1.76 -5.91
CA ASP A 357 -1.53 -2.98 -5.11
C ASP A 357 -0.39 -2.78 -4.10
N TRP A 358 -0.77 -2.28 -2.92
CA TRP A 358 0.15 -2.10 -1.81
C TRP A 358 0.61 -3.44 -1.19
N GLN A 359 -0.20 -4.50 -1.26
CA GLN A 359 0.11 -5.80 -0.63
C GLN A 359 1.19 -6.53 -1.41
N ALA A 360 1.06 -6.57 -2.74
CA ALA A 360 2.06 -7.18 -3.61
C ALA A 360 3.39 -6.39 -3.59
N GLN A 361 3.34 -5.05 -3.55
CA GLN A 361 4.55 -4.24 -3.37
C GLN A 361 5.19 -4.48 -2.00
N PHE A 362 4.41 -4.55 -0.91
CA PHE A 362 4.92 -4.89 0.41
C PHE A 362 5.66 -6.25 0.40
N VAL A 363 5.13 -7.27 -0.26
CA VAL A 363 5.79 -8.59 -0.33
C VAL A 363 7.13 -8.51 -1.06
N THR A 364 7.24 -7.75 -2.16
CA THR A 364 8.53 -7.48 -2.83
C THR A 364 9.52 -6.80 -1.89
N ASP A 365 9.08 -5.75 -1.18
CA ASP A 365 9.90 -5.01 -0.21
C ASP A 365 10.37 -5.91 0.96
N ALA A 366 9.51 -6.81 1.44
CA ALA A 366 9.80 -7.74 2.52
C ALA A 366 10.78 -8.85 2.12
N LEU A 367 10.69 -9.37 0.89
CA LEU A 367 11.65 -10.33 0.36
C LEU A 367 13.05 -9.72 0.22
N GLU A 368 13.15 -8.43 -0.17
CA GLU A 368 14.44 -7.73 -0.20
C GLU A 368 15.00 -7.47 1.21
N ALA A 369 14.14 -7.08 2.17
CA ALA A 369 14.51 -6.88 3.57
C ALA A 369 15.02 -8.19 4.22
N LEU A 370 14.28 -9.31 4.05
CA LEU A 370 14.70 -10.65 4.47
C LEU A 370 16.07 -11.03 3.87
N THR A 371 16.27 -10.76 2.58
CA THR A 371 17.55 -11.05 1.89
C THR A 371 18.70 -10.19 2.41
N THR A 372 18.44 -8.90 2.69
CA THR A 372 19.40 -7.95 3.27
C THR A 372 19.80 -8.36 4.69
N ALA A 373 18.85 -8.83 5.49
CA ALA A 373 19.09 -9.45 6.80
C ALA A 373 19.73 -10.86 6.71
N GLN A 374 19.97 -11.40 5.52
CA GLN A 374 20.48 -12.75 5.24
C GLN A 374 19.61 -13.87 5.86
N LEU A 375 18.32 -13.61 6.04
CA LEU A 375 17.34 -14.56 6.56
C LEU A 375 16.84 -15.50 5.44
N PRO A 376 16.82 -16.83 5.64
CA PRO A 376 16.32 -17.77 4.64
C PRO A 376 14.84 -17.52 4.31
N ALA A 377 14.56 -17.11 3.08
CA ALA A 377 13.21 -16.80 2.64
C ALA A 377 12.86 -17.42 1.26
N ILE A 378 11.57 -17.49 0.95
CA ILE A 378 11.01 -17.81 -0.38
C ILE A 378 9.73 -16.97 -0.58
N GLY A 379 9.59 -16.36 -1.76
CA GLY A 379 8.33 -15.74 -2.20
C GLY A 379 7.59 -16.65 -3.18
N TYR A 380 6.26 -16.67 -3.16
CA TYR A 380 5.44 -17.43 -4.11
C TYR A 380 4.27 -16.60 -4.67
N CYS A 381 4.10 -16.65 -5.99
CA CYS A 381 2.94 -16.07 -6.70
C CYS A 381 2.64 -16.80 -8.01
N LEU A 382 1.59 -16.38 -8.72
CA LEU A 382 1.32 -16.84 -10.09
C LEU A 382 2.17 -16.06 -11.11
N ARG A 383 2.48 -16.69 -12.25
CA ARG A 383 3.08 -16.04 -13.42
C ARG A 383 1.97 -15.64 -14.39
N GLN A 384 1.48 -14.40 -14.28
CA GLN A 384 0.40 -13.86 -15.12
C GLN A 384 0.81 -13.67 -16.60
N ASP A 385 2.13 -13.65 -16.89
CA ASP A 385 2.67 -13.43 -18.22
C ASP A 385 2.29 -14.56 -19.22
N SER A 386 1.38 -14.23 -20.15
CA SER A 386 0.96 -15.10 -21.26
C SER A 386 2.10 -15.40 -22.25
N ASN A 387 3.15 -14.58 -22.28
CA ASN A 387 4.35 -14.82 -23.05
C ASN A 387 5.10 -16.07 -22.55
N THR A 388 5.24 -17.05 -23.44
CA THR A 388 5.97 -18.31 -23.19
C THR A 388 7.49 -18.13 -23.06
N ASN A 389 8.02 -16.99 -23.49
CA ASN A 389 9.43 -16.65 -23.34
C ASN A 389 9.76 -16.37 -21.87
N VAL A 390 10.89 -16.91 -21.43
CA VAL A 390 11.46 -16.67 -20.10
C VAL A 390 12.05 -15.27 -20.09
N THR A 391 11.72 -14.43 -19.11
CA THR A 391 12.39 -13.13 -18.97
C THR A 391 13.85 -13.35 -18.58
N LEU A 392 14.72 -12.36 -18.83
CA LEU A 392 16.16 -12.49 -18.52
C LEU A 392 16.42 -12.80 -17.03
N TRP A 393 15.51 -12.40 -16.14
CA TRP A 393 15.64 -12.54 -14.68
C TRP A 393 15.10 -13.86 -14.13
N GLU A 394 14.28 -14.59 -14.90
CA GLU A 394 13.63 -15.84 -14.47
C GLU A 394 14.49 -17.08 -14.82
N ILE A 395 14.43 -18.10 -13.96
CA ILE A 395 15.05 -19.41 -14.15
C ILE A 395 13.96 -20.48 -14.08
N GLN A 396 13.66 -21.14 -15.19
CA GLN A 396 12.65 -22.21 -15.22
C GLN A 396 13.13 -23.44 -14.42
N ARG A 397 12.22 -24.03 -13.63
CA ARG A 397 12.47 -25.17 -12.74
C ARG A 397 11.57 -26.38 -13.07
N PRO A 398 11.70 -27.02 -14.26
CA PRO A 398 10.90 -28.20 -14.59
C PRO A 398 11.09 -29.36 -13.61
N GLU A 399 12.22 -29.43 -12.91
CA GLU A 399 12.53 -30.39 -11.83
C GLU A 399 11.64 -30.22 -10.56
N HIS A 400 10.85 -29.16 -10.48
CA HIS A 400 9.94 -28.85 -9.37
C HIS A 400 8.49 -28.60 -9.83
N GLN A 401 8.11 -29.09 -11.02
CA GLN A 401 6.73 -29.00 -11.49
C GLN A 401 5.75 -29.72 -10.53
N VAL A 402 4.57 -29.16 -10.33
CA VAL A 402 3.51 -29.70 -9.46
C VAL A 402 2.29 -30.03 -10.30
N THR A 403 1.64 -31.17 -10.03
CA THR A 403 0.34 -31.52 -10.60
C THR A 403 -0.74 -31.17 -9.57
N VAL A 404 -1.57 -30.18 -9.89
CA VAL A 404 -2.73 -29.77 -9.08
C VAL A 404 -3.97 -30.51 -9.60
N ALA A 405 -4.83 -30.94 -8.69
CA ALA A 405 -6.01 -31.76 -8.98
C ALA A 405 -7.32 -30.98 -8.76
N PHE A 406 -8.37 -31.34 -9.50
CA PHE A 406 -9.69 -30.70 -9.45
C PHE A 406 -10.85 -31.69 -9.67
N GLY A 407 -11.99 -31.38 -9.07
CA GLY A 407 -13.25 -32.11 -9.21
C GLY A 407 -13.20 -33.55 -8.73
N GLY A 408 -14.06 -34.40 -9.29
CA GLY A 408 -14.15 -35.83 -8.93
C GLY A 408 -14.80 -36.07 -7.57
N ASP A 409 -14.50 -37.21 -6.95
CA ASP A 409 -15.26 -37.75 -5.81
C ASP A 409 -14.37 -38.05 -4.60
N THR A 410 -14.95 -38.00 -3.39
CA THR A 410 -14.33 -38.51 -2.16
C THR A 410 -14.89 -39.89 -1.79
N GLN A 411 -14.03 -40.77 -1.26
CA GLN A 411 -14.39 -42.13 -0.87
C GLN A 411 -13.86 -42.44 0.54
N LEU A 412 -14.78 -42.71 1.47
CA LEU A 412 -14.46 -43.22 2.81
C LEU A 412 -13.99 -44.68 2.72
N TYR A 413 -12.88 -44.99 3.38
CA TYR A 413 -12.36 -46.35 3.52
C TYR A 413 -11.74 -46.57 4.89
N THR A 414 -11.63 -47.84 5.31
CA THR A 414 -10.94 -48.21 6.55
C THR A 414 -9.48 -48.54 6.25
N GLY A 415 -8.55 -47.91 6.95
CA GLY A 415 -7.12 -48.19 6.89
C GLY A 415 -6.76 -49.55 7.51
N ARG A 416 -5.51 -50.00 7.28
CA ARG A 416 -4.99 -51.25 7.87
C ARG A 416 -4.83 -51.18 9.39
N ASP A 417 -4.85 -49.98 9.94
CA ASP A 417 -4.87 -49.63 11.36
C ASP A 417 -6.29 -49.61 11.95
N GLY A 418 -7.33 -49.85 11.14
CA GLY A 418 -8.73 -49.78 11.56
C GLY A 418 -9.30 -48.36 11.62
N ARG A 419 -8.52 -47.32 11.32
CA ARG A 419 -9.01 -45.93 11.28
C ARG A 419 -9.83 -45.67 10.02
N LEU A 420 -10.84 -44.80 10.11
CA LEU A 420 -11.49 -44.24 8.93
C LEU A 420 -10.58 -43.20 8.27
N ARG A 421 -10.52 -43.24 6.94
CA ARG A 421 -9.72 -42.36 6.08
C ARG A 421 -10.54 -42.00 4.84
N VAL A 422 -10.19 -40.89 4.19
CA VAL A 422 -10.81 -40.48 2.91
C VAL A 422 -9.78 -40.61 1.80
N ARG A 423 -10.24 -41.00 0.60
CA ARG A 423 -9.47 -40.88 -0.64
C ARG A 423 -10.22 -39.95 -1.59
N TRP A 424 -9.59 -38.85 -1.97
CA TRP A 424 -10.03 -38.05 -3.10
C TRP A 424 -9.57 -38.71 -4.41
N THR A 425 -10.49 -38.86 -5.36
CA THR A 425 -10.22 -39.32 -6.72
C THR A 425 -10.59 -38.20 -7.68
N PRO A 426 -9.62 -37.37 -8.13
CA PRO A 426 -9.92 -36.18 -8.91
C PRO A 426 -10.35 -36.52 -10.35
N GLN A 427 -11.15 -35.65 -10.93
CA GLN A 427 -11.60 -35.75 -12.33
C GLN A 427 -10.55 -35.18 -13.29
N ASP A 428 -10.03 -34.00 -12.97
CA ASP A 428 -9.14 -33.22 -13.83
C ASP A 428 -7.83 -32.87 -13.11
N THR A 429 -6.78 -32.63 -13.89
CA THR A 429 -5.46 -32.24 -13.38
C THR A 429 -4.78 -31.20 -14.27
N ILE A 430 -4.09 -30.27 -13.63
CA ILE A 430 -3.35 -29.16 -14.26
C ILE A 430 -1.88 -29.24 -13.82
N THR A 431 -0.92 -28.97 -14.70
CA THR A 431 0.51 -28.94 -14.35
C THR A 431 0.98 -27.50 -14.23
N ALA A 432 1.52 -27.13 -13.06
CA ALA A 432 2.18 -25.86 -12.83
C ALA A 432 3.70 -26.05 -12.89
N ILE A 433 4.41 -25.15 -13.58
CA ILE A 433 5.87 -25.15 -13.67
C ILE A 433 6.41 -23.88 -12.99
N PRO A 434 7.31 -24.00 -12.00
CA PRO A 434 7.87 -22.84 -11.31
C PRO A 434 8.98 -22.16 -12.14
N TYR A 435 9.06 -20.85 -11.97
CA TYR A 435 10.12 -19.99 -12.46
C TYR A 435 10.68 -19.19 -11.28
N ASP A 436 11.96 -19.37 -10.96
CA ASP A 436 12.63 -18.62 -9.90
C ASP A 436 13.18 -17.31 -10.45
N ALA A 437 12.69 -16.16 -9.97
CA ALA A 437 13.42 -14.90 -10.04
C ALA A 437 14.25 -14.72 -8.76
N LEU A 438 15.51 -14.28 -8.87
CA LEU A 438 16.42 -14.20 -7.72
C LEU A 438 16.47 -12.80 -7.13
N ILE A 439 15.67 -12.55 -6.10
CA ILE A 439 15.67 -11.31 -5.31
C ILE A 439 17.05 -11.14 -4.64
N SER A 440 17.65 -9.96 -4.85
CA SER A 440 18.87 -9.53 -4.18
C SER A 440 18.55 -8.74 -2.90
N GLY A 441 19.54 -8.57 -2.01
CA GLY A 441 19.46 -7.70 -0.84
C GLY A 441 20.75 -6.90 -0.68
N TYR A 442 20.71 -5.76 0.01
CA TYR A 442 21.84 -4.83 0.04
C TYR A 442 23.05 -5.44 0.77
N ALA A 443 24.18 -5.52 0.05
CA ALA A 443 25.41 -6.20 0.48
C ALA A 443 25.21 -7.67 0.93
N ALA A 444 24.11 -8.31 0.53
CA ALA A 444 23.77 -9.67 0.92
C ALA A 444 24.65 -10.72 0.23
N LYS A 445 25.05 -11.74 0.99
CA LYS A 445 25.84 -12.89 0.49
C LYS A 445 24.99 -14.05 -0.05
N CYS A 446 23.68 -13.81 -0.18
CA CYS A 446 22.68 -14.78 -0.60
C CYS A 446 21.58 -14.09 -1.41
N THR A 447 20.79 -14.88 -2.15
CA THR A 447 19.58 -14.41 -2.85
C THR A 447 18.35 -15.20 -2.40
N THR A 448 17.18 -14.55 -2.47
CA THR A 448 15.88 -15.15 -2.15
C THR A 448 15.13 -15.48 -3.45
N PRO A 449 14.57 -16.69 -3.63
CA PRO A 449 13.81 -17.00 -4.82
C PRO A 449 12.37 -16.49 -4.68
N LEU A 450 11.95 -15.64 -5.62
CA LEU A 450 10.54 -15.40 -5.93
C LEU A 450 10.11 -16.44 -6.97
N ARG A 451 9.37 -17.45 -6.52
CA ARG A 451 8.93 -18.60 -7.32
C ARG A 451 7.55 -18.32 -7.93
N ARG A 452 7.56 -17.92 -9.20
CA ARG A 452 6.36 -17.61 -10.00
C ARG A 452 5.87 -18.87 -10.71
N TRP A 453 4.65 -19.31 -10.43
CA TRP A 453 4.08 -20.55 -11.02
C TRP A 453 3.37 -20.27 -12.35
N GLN A 454 3.87 -20.84 -13.45
CA GLN A 454 3.16 -20.82 -14.74
C GLN A 454 2.24 -22.03 -14.86
N ILE A 455 0.95 -21.77 -15.10
CA ILE A 455 -0.06 -22.79 -15.39
C ILE A 455 0.14 -23.31 -16.82
N LYS A 456 0.11 -24.63 -17.02
CA LYS A 456 0.08 -25.26 -18.36
C LYS A 456 -1.10 -26.21 -18.51
N ALA A 457 -1.72 -26.17 -19.69
CA ALA A 457 -2.78 -27.10 -20.07
C ALA A 457 -2.29 -28.55 -20.05
N SER A 458 -3.17 -29.47 -19.64
CA SER A 458 -2.88 -30.90 -19.77
C SER A 458 -2.85 -31.33 -21.24
N ARG A 459 -2.09 -32.38 -21.53
CA ARG A 459 -1.90 -32.87 -22.92
C ARG A 459 -3.19 -33.38 -23.57
N THR A 460 -4.18 -33.80 -22.78
CA THR A 460 -5.49 -34.27 -23.27
C THR A 460 -6.24 -33.20 -24.07
N THR A 461 -6.13 -31.92 -23.69
CA THR A 461 -6.80 -30.81 -24.39
C THR A 461 -6.12 -30.33 -25.67
N GLN A 462 -4.87 -30.72 -25.95
CA GLN A 462 -4.13 -30.22 -27.12
C GLN A 462 -4.60 -30.81 -28.47
N ALA A 463 -5.43 -31.85 -28.48
CA ALA A 463 -5.85 -32.53 -29.71
C ALA A 463 -6.92 -31.78 -30.53
N ASN A 464 -7.59 -30.77 -29.94
CA ASN A 464 -8.82 -30.18 -30.49
C ASN A 464 -8.72 -28.66 -30.77
N LEU A 465 -7.53 -28.06 -30.79
CA LEU A 465 -7.34 -26.60 -30.78
C LEU A 465 -6.54 -26.07 -31.98
N GLU A 466 -7.15 -26.16 -33.17
CA GLU A 466 -6.86 -25.22 -34.26
C GLU A 466 -8.07 -24.25 -34.40
N GLN A 467 -7.79 -22.98 -34.69
CA GLN A 467 -8.74 -21.85 -34.78
C GLN A 467 -9.35 -21.35 -33.45
N VAL A 468 -8.91 -20.16 -33.01
CA VAL A 468 -9.73 -18.93 -32.86
C VAL A 468 -8.77 -17.79 -32.48
N ASP A 469 -8.92 -16.65 -33.15
CA ASP A 469 -8.07 -15.47 -33.03
C ASP A 469 -8.95 -14.22 -32.79
N SER A 470 -8.70 -13.49 -31.70
CA SER A 470 -9.15 -12.11 -31.43
C SER A 470 -8.64 -11.64 -30.06
N GLY A 471 -8.31 -10.35 -29.95
CA GLY A 471 -7.69 -9.79 -28.74
C GLY A 471 -8.67 -9.48 -27.61
N ALA A 472 -8.57 -10.23 -26.52
CA ALA A 472 -8.93 -9.82 -25.16
C ALA A 472 -7.80 -10.25 -24.21
N ILE A 473 -7.84 -9.86 -22.93
CA ILE A 473 -6.86 -10.33 -21.93
C ILE A 473 -7.17 -11.80 -21.59
N GLU A 474 -6.65 -12.71 -22.40
CA GLU A 474 -6.85 -14.15 -22.21
C GLU A 474 -6.02 -14.69 -21.05
N VAL A 475 -6.66 -14.71 -19.87
CA VAL A 475 -6.44 -15.75 -18.84
C VAL A 475 -6.17 -17.07 -19.55
N PRO A 476 -5.06 -17.77 -19.24
CA PRO A 476 -4.55 -18.82 -20.12
C PRO A 476 -5.59 -19.90 -20.38
N LYS A 477 -5.84 -20.17 -21.68
CA LYS A 477 -6.81 -21.14 -22.25
C LYS A 477 -6.72 -22.59 -21.72
N SER A 478 -5.79 -22.86 -20.81
CA SER A 478 -5.72 -24.05 -19.94
C SER A 478 -6.85 -24.17 -18.90
N LEU A 479 -7.51 -23.07 -18.50
CA LEU A 479 -8.57 -23.07 -17.46
C LEU A 479 -9.95 -23.49 -18.01
N ALA A 480 -9.98 -24.47 -18.93
CA ALA A 480 -11.17 -24.92 -19.64
C ALA A 480 -12.15 -25.77 -18.80
N VAL A 481 -11.85 -25.98 -17.50
CA VAL A 481 -12.67 -26.74 -16.53
C VAL A 481 -13.65 -25.81 -15.76
N ALA A 482 -13.50 -24.49 -15.93
CA ALA A 482 -14.33 -23.47 -15.29
C ALA A 482 -15.37 -22.89 -16.26
N SER A 483 -16.63 -22.93 -15.84
CA SER A 483 -17.80 -22.40 -16.56
C SER A 483 -18.09 -20.93 -16.21
N SER A 484 -17.82 -20.52 -14.97
CA SER A 484 -18.01 -19.15 -14.49
C SER A 484 -16.68 -18.39 -14.31
N ASN A 485 -16.75 -17.08 -14.02
CA ASN A 485 -15.56 -16.29 -13.68
C ASN A 485 -15.09 -16.53 -12.24
N GLU A 486 -16.01 -16.77 -11.30
CA GLU A 486 -15.69 -17.19 -9.93
C GLU A 486 -14.86 -18.49 -9.95
N GLU A 487 -15.29 -19.47 -10.74
CA GLU A 487 -14.61 -20.77 -10.86
C GLU A 487 -13.18 -20.63 -11.40
N LYS A 488 -12.94 -19.70 -12.34
CA LYS A 488 -11.59 -19.39 -12.84
C LYS A 488 -10.73 -18.76 -11.73
N ARG A 489 -11.28 -17.81 -10.99
CA ARG A 489 -10.61 -17.15 -9.85
C ARG A 489 -10.24 -18.17 -8.77
N LEU A 490 -11.17 -19.05 -8.39
CA LEU A 490 -10.92 -20.13 -7.43
C LEU A 490 -9.85 -21.11 -7.94
N GLN A 491 -9.89 -21.52 -9.21
CA GLN A 491 -8.86 -22.39 -9.79
C GLN A 491 -7.47 -21.72 -9.78
N GLN A 492 -7.38 -20.43 -10.12
CA GLN A 492 -6.11 -19.68 -10.05
C GLN A 492 -5.57 -19.62 -8.61
N HIS A 493 -6.40 -19.22 -7.65
CA HIS A 493 -6.03 -19.11 -6.24
C HIS A 493 -5.64 -20.49 -5.67
N PHE A 494 -6.40 -21.54 -6.00
CA PHE A 494 -6.10 -22.90 -5.56
C PHE A 494 -4.82 -23.48 -6.17
N VAL A 495 -4.54 -23.24 -7.47
CA VAL A 495 -3.28 -23.67 -8.09
C VAL A 495 -2.08 -23.08 -7.35
N LEU A 496 -2.13 -21.79 -6.95
CA LEU A 496 -1.03 -21.22 -6.17
C LEU A 496 -0.83 -21.95 -4.85
N VAL A 497 -1.86 -22.02 -4.00
CA VAL A 497 -1.71 -22.57 -2.65
C VAL A 497 -1.37 -24.07 -2.65
N ALA A 498 -1.88 -24.83 -3.62
CA ALA A 498 -1.51 -26.23 -3.81
C ALA A 498 -0.03 -26.39 -4.19
N CYS A 499 0.49 -25.51 -5.04
CA CYS A 499 1.91 -25.53 -5.39
C CYS A 499 2.82 -25.05 -4.24
N VAL A 500 2.37 -24.08 -3.43
CA VAL A 500 3.08 -23.65 -2.21
C VAL A 500 3.18 -24.80 -1.21
N VAL A 501 2.05 -25.43 -0.85
CA VAL A 501 2.04 -26.53 0.13
C VAL A 501 2.87 -27.72 -0.38
N ALA A 502 2.73 -28.09 -1.66
CA ALA A 502 3.53 -29.16 -2.25
C ALA A 502 5.04 -28.87 -2.22
N ASP A 503 5.47 -27.65 -2.53
CA ASP A 503 6.88 -27.27 -2.55
C ASP A 503 7.47 -27.11 -1.13
N VAL A 504 6.69 -26.61 -0.17
CA VAL A 504 7.02 -26.59 1.26
C VAL A 504 7.17 -28.01 1.81
N MET A 505 6.22 -28.91 1.54
CA MET A 505 6.30 -30.31 1.97
C MET A 505 7.49 -31.03 1.34
N ARG A 506 7.81 -30.74 0.06
CA ARG A 506 9.01 -31.24 -0.63
C ARG A 506 10.30 -30.76 0.05
N LEU A 507 10.38 -29.49 0.45
CA LEU A 507 11.52 -28.95 1.20
C LEU A 507 11.65 -29.59 2.59
N HIS A 508 10.54 -29.77 3.31
CA HIS A 508 10.54 -30.42 4.62
C HIS A 508 11.00 -31.88 4.52
N GLN A 509 10.47 -32.66 3.58
CA GLN A 509 10.90 -34.03 3.31
C GLN A 509 12.39 -34.12 2.94
N GLN A 510 12.92 -33.15 2.18
CA GLN A 510 14.34 -33.10 1.83
C GLN A 510 15.27 -32.85 3.02
N SER A 511 14.79 -32.18 4.08
CA SER A 511 15.57 -32.01 5.32
C SER A 511 15.74 -33.31 6.13
N GLY A 512 14.94 -34.35 5.84
CA GLY A 512 14.95 -35.63 6.56
C GLY A 512 14.37 -35.58 7.98
N LEU A 513 13.81 -34.44 8.39
CA LEU A 513 13.24 -34.23 9.72
C LEU A 513 11.79 -34.75 9.82
N PRO A 514 11.33 -35.17 11.01
CA PRO A 514 9.96 -35.65 11.19
C PRO A 514 8.93 -34.50 11.06
N ILE A 515 7.70 -34.85 10.69
CA ILE A 515 6.66 -33.89 10.27
C ILE A 515 6.19 -32.95 11.39
N ASP A 516 6.35 -33.34 12.66
CA ASP A 516 6.05 -32.52 13.84
C ASP A 516 6.97 -31.30 13.99
N THR A 517 8.12 -31.30 13.31
CA THR A 517 9.05 -30.17 13.27
C THR A 517 8.71 -29.11 12.21
N LEU A 518 7.72 -29.34 11.34
CA LEU A 518 7.36 -28.43 10.24
C LEU A 518 7.21 -26.95 10.68
N PRO A 519 6.49 -26.59 11.77
CA PRO A 519 6.36 -25.18 12.20
C PRO A 519 7.66 -24.51 12.67
N LYS A 520 8.65 -25.33 13.07
CA LYS A 520 9.99 -24.87 13.44
C LYS A 520 10.87 -24.65 12.22
N ARG A 521 10.62 -25.39 11.13
CA ARG A 521 11.37 -25.32 9.86
C ARG A 521 10.80 -24.31 8.88
N VAL A 522 9.50 -24.03 8.93
CA VAL A 522 8.82 -23.14 7.97
C VAL A 522 7.80 -22.27 8.70
N ALA A 523 7.79 -20.97 8.40
CA ALA A 523 6.71 -20.05 8.75
C ALA A 523 6.11 -19.50 7.45
N ILE A 524 4.80 -19.63 7.25
CA ILE A 524 4.11 -19.18 6.04
C ILE A 524 3.25 -17.97 6.38
N HIS A 525 3.48 -16.87 5.67
CA HIS A 525 2.71 -15.65 5.74
C HIS A 525 1.78 -15.57 4.53
N LEU A 526 0.48 -15.62 4.80
CA LEU A 526 -0.61 -15.53 3.85
C LEU A 526 -1.01 -14.07 3.68
N ASN A 527 -0.63 -13.43 2.57
CA ASN A 527 -0.96 -12.03 2.29
C ASN A 527 -2.21 -11.99 1.39
N GLY A 528 -3.29 -11.38 1.88
CA GLY A 528 -4.60 -11.34 1.23
C GLY A 528 -5.43 -12.62 1.40
N THR A 529 -6.76 -12.46 1.50
CA THR A 529 -7.75 -13.55 1.69
C THR A 529 -7.61 -14.67 0.67
N ALA A 530 -7.27 -14.31 -0.57
CA ALA A 530 -7.09 -15.20 -1.70
C ALA A 530 -6.13 -16.39 -1.43
N THR A 531 -5.20 -16.24 -0.49
CA THR A 531 -4.22 -17.27 -0.12
C THR A 531 -4.69 -18.19 1.01
N GLY A 532 -5.83 -17.90 1.66
CA GLY A 532 -6.34 -18.60 2.85
C GLY A 532 -6.60 -20.10 2.68
N LEU A 533 -6.89 -20.57 1.46
CA LEU A 533 -7.10 -22.00 1.19
C LEU A 533 -5.85 -22.88 1.38
N ALA A 534 -4.66 -22.28 1.54
CA ALA A 534 -3.44 -22.98 1.94
C ALA A 534 -3.59 -23.74 3.27
N ILE A 535 -4.39 -23.21 4.19
CA ILE A 535 -4.72 -23.82 5.49
C ILE A 535 -5.40 -25.17 5.30
N VAL A 536 -6.33 -25.26 4.35
CA VAL A 536 -7.14 -26.45 4.08
C VAL A 536 -6.35 -27.48 3.27
N GLU A 537 -5.53 -27.04 2.31
CA GLU A 537 -4.64 -27.96 1.58
C GLU A 537 -3.53 -28.52 2.48
N LEU A 538 -2.95 -27.75 3.42
CA LEU A 538 -2.00 -28.30 4.39
C LEU A 538 -2.68 -29.35 5.29
N MET A 539 -3.91 -29.09 5.74
CA MET A 539 -4.71 -30.09 6.45
C MET A 539 -4.96 -31.36 5.62
N ARG A 540 -5.25 -31.22 4.33
CA ARG A 540 -5.40 -32.37 3.42
C ARG A 540 -4.11 -33.17 3.32
N TRP A 541 -2.95 -32.54 3.11
CA TRP A 541 -1.66 -33.24 3.09
C TRP A 541 -1.37 -33.97 4.41
N LEU A 542 -1.55 -33.29 5.54
CA LEU A 542 -1.24 -33.85 6.86
C LEU A 542 -2.12 -35.07 7.19
N ILE A 543 -3.41 -35.05 6.83
CA ILE A 543 -4.36 -36.13 7.11
C ILE A 543 -4.29 -37.25 6.05
N ASP A 544 -4.36 -36.91 4.76
CA ASP A 544 -4.58 -37.88 3.68
C ASP A 544 -3.28 -38.52 3.15
N GLU A 545 -2.15 -37.78 3.20
CA GLU A 545 -0.84 -38.23 2.68
C GLU A 545 0.12 -38.66 3.81
N PHE A 546 0.04 -38.00 4.98
CA PHE A 546 0.90 -38.24 6.15
C PHE A 546 0.23 -39.02 7.29
N ASP A 547 -1.03 -39.47 7.12
CA ASP A 547 -1.78 -40.29 8.09
C ASP A 547 -1.95 -39.68 9.51
N LEU A 548 -1.87 -38.35 9.66
CA LEU A 548 -1.99 -37.70 10.97
C LEU A 548 -3.45 -37.61 11.44
N GLU A 549 -3.65 -37.80 12.75
CA GLU A 549 -4.96 -37.54 13.37
C GLU A 549 -5.28 -36.05 13.38
N TRP A 550 -6.56 -35.71 13.23
CA TRP A 550 -7.06 -34.34 13.05
C TRP A 550 -6.45 -33.32 14.02
N ALA A 551 -6.41 -33.64 15.32
CA ALA A 551 -5.89 -32.72 16.33
C ALA A 551 -4.38 -32.45 16.20
N ALA A 552 -3.61 -33.44 15.73
CA ALA A 552 -2.19 -33.26 15.44
C ALA A 552 -1.99 -32.43 14.16
N ALA A 553 -2.75 -32.74 13.11
CA ALA A 553 -2.73 -32.00 11.84
C ALA A 553 -3.11 -30.52 12.06
N TRP A 554 -4.22 -30.25 12.75
CA TRP A 554 -4.71 -28.89 12.99
C TRP A 554 -3.74 -28.06 13.82
N ARG A 555 -3.14 -28.63 14.88
CA ARG A 555 -2.10 -27.95 15.66
C ARG A 555 -0.88 -27.57 14.80
N LEU A 556 -0.40 -28.48 13.94
CA LEU A 556 0.73 -28.19 13.06
C LEU A 556 0.38 -27.12 12.02
N THR A 557 -0.81 -27.18 11.43
CA THR A 557 -1.34 -26.15 10.52
C THR A 557 -1.38 -24.78 11.20
N GLN A 558 -2.04 -24.67 12.36
CA GLN A 558 -2.13 -23.42 13.12
C GLN A 558 -0.76 -22.85 13.48
N GLN A 559 0.21 -23.69 13.84
CA GLN A 559 1.57 -23.26 14.18
C GLN A 559 2.42 -22.87 12.95
N THR A 560 2.02 -23.25 11.74
CA THR A 560 2.78 -22.99 10.49
C THR A 560 2.36 -21.69 9.79
N PHE A 561 1.09 -21.27 9.92
CA PHE A 561 0.54 -20.11 9.21
C PHE A 561 0.37 -18.85 10.08
N SER A 562 0.69 -17.70 9.50
CA SER A 562 0.18 -16.39 9.91
C SER A 562 -0.52 -15.71 8.74
N GLY A 563 -1.55 -14.90 9.01
CA GLY A 563 -2.28 -14.15 7.99
C GLY A 563 -1.98 -12.66 8.05
N ARG A 564 -1.90 -11.98 6.90
CA ARG A 564 -1.92 -10.52 6.79
C ARG A 564 -3.00 -10.11 5.78
N PHE A 565 -3.98 -9.32 6.19
CA PHE A 565 -5.01 -8.82 5.29
C PHE A 565 -5.61 -7.51 5.82
N GLN A 566 -6.52 -6.93 5.04
CA GLN A 566 -7.20 -5.68 5.33
C GLN A 566 -8.67 -5.95 5.61
N ASP A 567 -9.18 -5.42 6.73
CA ASP A 567 -10.45 -5.87 7.33
C ASP A 567 -11.72 -5.37 6.60
N ASP A 568 -11.56 -4.51 5.58
CA ASP A 568 -12.65 -3.78 4.88
C ASP A 568 -12.60 -3.88 3.33
N ILE A 569 -11.80 -4.76 2.72
CA ILE A 569 -11.80 -4.96 1.25
C ILE A 569 -12.26 -6.37 0.88
N GLU A 570 -13.34 -6.44 0.10
CA GLU A 570 -13.84 -7.58 -0.69
C GLU A 570 -13.28 -8.96 -0.29
N ASP A 571 -13.80 -9.50 0.81
CA ASP A 571 -13.65 -10.91 1.17
C ASP A 571 -13.77 -11.83 -0.04
N ASP A 572 -12.78 -12.72 -0.22
CA ASP A 572 -12.90 -13.88 -1.12
C ASP A 572 -13.98 -14.84 -0.59
N ARG A 573 -15.25 -14.50 -0.86
CA ARG A 573 -16.38 -15.40 -0.71
C ARG A 573 -16.39 -16.38 -1.87
N TRP A 574 -16.63 -17.66 -1.56
CA TRP A 574 -16.74 -18.74 -2.54
C TRP A 574 -18.04 -19.49 -2.34
N SER A 575 -18.85 -19.62 -3.40
CA SER A 575 -20.06 -20.43 -3.39
C SER A 575 -19.73 -21.87 -2.99
N ILE A 576 -20.52 -22.42 -2.08
CA ILE A 576 -20.35 -23.81 -1.62
C ILE A 576 -20.55 -24.79 -2.78
N ALA A 577 -21.44 -24.49 -3.74
CA ALA A 577 -21.62 -25.32 -4.93
C ALA A 577 -20.38 -25.31 -5.85
N VAL A 578 -19.66 -24.18 -5.92
CA VAL A 578 -18.40 -24.05 -6.66
C VAL A 578 -17.27 -24.81 -5.97
N LEU A 579 -17.19 -24.72 -4.63
CA LEU A 579 -16.25 -25.52 -3.83
C LEU A 579 -16.53 -27.02 -3.90
N GLU A 580 -17.79 -27.45 -3.85
CA GLU A 580 -18.20 -28.85 -3.96
C GLU A 580 -17.80 -29.45 -5.32
N ARG A 581 -18.04 -28.70 -6.41
CA ARG A 581 -17.75 -29.14 -7.78
C ARG A 581 -16.25 -29.16 -8.12
N LEU A 582 -15.43 -28.32 -7.49
CA LEU A 582 -13.99 -28.18 -7.82
C LEU A 582 -13.05 -28.77 -6.79
N LEU A 583 -13.40 -28.73 -5.50
CA LEU A 583 -12.53 -29.06 -4.36
C LEU A 583 -13.32 -29.82 -3.26
N PRO A 584 -13.98 -30.95 -3.59
CA PRO A 584 -14.89 -31.64 -2.66
C PRO A 584 -14.21 -32.07 -1.36
N ARG A 585 -12.95 -32.54 -1.44
CA ARG A 585 -12.18 -32.94 -0.25
C ARG A 585 -11.85 -31.76 0.66
N HIS A 586 -11.60 -30.58 0.10
CA HIS A 586 -11.37 -29.36 0.87
C HIS A 586 -12.65 -28.88 1.54
N LEU A 587 -13.80 -29.00 0.86
CA LEU A 587 -15.10 -28.68 1.45
C LEU A 587 -15.44 -29.59 2.65
N GLU A 588 -15.14 -30.88 2.60
CA GLU A 588 -15.25 -31.78 3.77
C GLU A 588 -14.40 -31.29 4.96
N ILE A 589 -13.15 -30.87 4.70
CA ILE A 589 -12.24 -30.37 5.74
C ILE A 589 -12.76 -29.02 6.29
N ILE A 590 -13.24 -28.12 5.43
CA ILE A 590 -13.85 -26.84 5.82
C ILE A 590 -15.07 -27.08 6.74
N TYR A 591 -15.96 -28.03 6.39
CA TYR A 591 -17.10 -28.38 7.22
C TYR A 591 -16.68 -28.96 8.58
N GLU A 592 -15.64 -29.81 8.65
CA GLU A 592 -15.16 -30.37 9.92
C GLU A 592 -14.40 -29.34 10.78
N ILE A 593 -13.73 -28.34 10.18
CA ILE A 593 -13.24 -27.15 10.90
C ILE A 593 -14.43 -26.38 11.49
N ASN A 594 -15.44 -26.05 10.67
CA ASN A 594 -16.60 -25.28 11.14
C ASN A 594 -17.35 -26.01 12.25
N ARG A 595 -17.63 -27.31 12.07
CA ARG A 595 -18.33 -28.13 13.07
C ARG A 595 -17.62 -28.11 14.42
N ARG A 596 -16.29 -28.28 14.43
CA ARG A 596 -15.48 -28.23 15.66
C ARG A 596 -15.43 -26.85 16.29
N PHE A 597 -15.34 -25.80 15.48
CA PHE A 597 -15.37 -24.43 15.97
C PHE A 597 -16.73 -24.09 16.59
N LEU A 598 -17.85 -24.49 15.97
CA LEU A 598 -19.18 -24.33 16.54
C LEU A 598 -19.36 -25.19 17.81
N ASP A 599 -18.82 -26.41 17.88
CA ASP A 599 -18.79 -27.21 19.13
C ASP A 599 -18.07 -26.42 20.25
N GLU A 600 -16.92 -25.80 19.94
CA GLU A 600 -16.10 -25.02 20.88
C GLU A 600 -16.82 -23.73 21.35
N LEU A 601 -17.51 -23.00 20.46
CA LEU A 601 -18.34 -21.86 20.84
C LEU A 601 -19.52 -22.26 21.76
N ASN A 602 -20.15 -23.41 21.50
CA ASN A 602 -21.21 -23.94 22.36
C ASN A 602 -20.69 -24.30 23.76
N VAL A 603 -19.48 -24.88 23.86
CA VAL A 603 -18.82 -25.18 25.14
C VAL A 603 -18.42 -23.90 25.89
N ASN A 604 -18.01 -22.86 25.17
CA ASN A 604 -17.62 -21.55 25.72
C ASN A 604 -18.81 -20.60 25.97
N GLY A 605 -20.06 -21.10 25.96
CA GLY A 605 -21.24 -20.37 26.42
C GLY A 605 -21.80 -19.32 25.44
N VAL A 606 -21.60 -19.48 24.12
CA VAL A 606 -22.15 -18.54 23.12
C VAL A 606 -23.64 -18.81 22.87
N GLU A 607 -24.51 -18.22 23.69
CA GLU A 607 -25.92 -18.63 23.81
C GLU A 607 -26.83 -18.33 22.61
N THR A 608 -26.44 -17.40 21.71
CA THR A 608 -27.35 -16.87 20.68
C THR A 608 -27.10 -17.48 19.30
N ILE A 609 -28.13 -18.09 18.70
CA ILE A 609 -28.11 -18.66 17.34
C ILE A 609 -27.63 -17.65 16.29
N GLU A 610 -28.03 -16.39 16.41
CA GLU A 610 -27.61 -15.31 15.52
C GLU A 610 -26.11 -15.00 15.61
N ARG A 611 -25.52 -15.17 16.80
CA ARG A 611 -24.07 -15.05 16.98
C ARG A 611 -23.34 -16.24 16.37
N ILE A 612 -23.84 -17.45 16.55
CA ILE A 612 -23.34 -18.67 15.87
C ILE A 612 -23.37 -18.50 14.34
N ARG A 613 -24.39 -17.86 13.77
CA ARG A 613 -24.47 -17.51 12.34
C ARG A 613 -23.42 -16.50 11.90
N GLN A 614 -23.15 -15.46 12.69
CA GLN A 614 -22.11 -14.46 12.40
C GLN A 614 -20.70 -15.07 12.44
N LEU A 615 -20.46 -15.99 13.37
CA LEU A 615 -19.17 -16.65 13.60
C LEU A 615 -18.89 -17.84 12.65
N SER A 616 -19.93 -18.45 12.07
CA SER A 616 -19.79 -19.62 11.19
C SER A 616 -18.98 -19.33 9.92
N LEU A 617 -17.97 -20.17 9.64
CA LEU A 617 -17.18 -20.17 8.40
C LEU A 617 -18.05 -20.22 7.13
N ILE A 618 -19.21 -20.86 7.25
CA ILE A 618 -20.21 -20.93 6.18
C ILE A 618 -21.23 -19.83 6.43
N ASP A 619 -21.35 -18.93 5.45
CA ASP A 619 -22.49 -18.06 5.31
C ASP A 619 -23.68 -18.88 4.80
N GLU A 620 -24.79 -18.83 5.54
CA GLU A 620 -26.04 -19.54 5.23
C GLU A 620 -27.14 -18.56 4.76
N GLU A 621 -26.80 -17.27 4.57
CA GLU A 621 -27.70 -16.28 3.99
C GLU A 621 -27.58 -16.23 2.46
N GLY A 622 -28.72 -16.31 1.76
CA GLY A 622 -28.75 -16.28 0.30
C GLY A 622 -28.11 -17.53 -0.33
N ASP A 623 -27.17 -17.32 -1.25
CA ASP A 623 -26.36 -18.39 -1.82
C ASP A 623 -25.21 -18.76 -0.87
N ARG A 624 -25.30 -19.96 -0.29
CA ARG A 624 -24.35 -20.47 0.73
C ARG A 624 -22.90 -20.29 0.27
N SER A 625 -22.06 -19.67 1.10
CA SER A 625 -20.68 -19.33 0.74
C SER A 625 -19.67 -19.46 1.89
N LEU A 626 -18.39 -19.68 1.58
CA LEU A 626 -17.28 -19.69 2.54
C LEU A 626 -16.80 -18.27 2.83
N ARG A 627 -16.65 -17.92 4.13
CA ARG A 627 -16.04 -16.67 4.61
C ARG A 627 -14.54 -16.87 4.87
N VAL A 628 -13.67 -16.51 3.93
CA VAL A 628 -12.24 -16.87 4.00
C VAL A 628 -11.44 -16.10 5.07
N HIS A 629 -11.82 -14.88 5.46
CA HIS A 629 -11.18 -14.22 6.62
C HIS A 629 -11.30 -15.06 7.90
N GLN A 630 -12.47 -15.69 8.15
CA GLN A 630 -12.70 -16.52 9.32
C GLN A 630 -11.83 -17.78 9.30
N LEU A 631 -11.60 -18.36 8.11
CA LEU A 631 -10.67 -19.49 7.94
C LEU A 631 -9.24 -19.11 8.34
N ILE A 632 -8.81 -17.88 8.03
CA ILE A 632 -7.49 -17.35 8.41
C ILE A 632 -7.44 -17.06 9.93
N TYR A 633 -8.46 -16.41 10.51
CA TYR A 633 -8.55 -16.19 11.97
C TYR A 633 -8.48 -17.50 12.78
N LEU A 634 -9.14 -18.56 12.32
CA LEU A 634 -9.09 -19.87 12.99
C LEU A 634 -7.78 -20.63 12.71
N GLY A 635 -7.33 -20.65 11.46
CA GLY A 635 -6.23 -21.49 10.97
C GLY A 635 -4.80 -20.94 11.10
N CYS A 636 -4.63 -19.69 11.56
CA CYS A 636 -3.32 -19.08 11.79
C CYS A 636 -2.97 -18.93 13.30
N CYS A 637 -1.67 -18.87 13.63
CA CYS A 637 -1.18 -18.56 14.98
C CYS A 637 -1.26 -17.07 15.32
N SER A 638 -1.15 -16.20 14.32
CA SER A 638 -1.30 -14.75 14.44
C SER A 638 -1.95 -14.20 13.18
N VAL A 639 -2.78 -13.17 13.34
CA VAL A 639 -3.37 -12.41 12.24
C VAL A 639 -2.93 -10.96 12.38
N TYR A 640 -2.31 -10.46 11.32
CA TYR A 640 -1.77 -9.12 11.23
C TYR A 640 -2.78 -8.22 10.52
N ILE A 641 -3.36 -7.31 11.30
CA ILE A 641 -4.33 -6.31 10.83
C ILE A 641 -3.67 -4.94 10.99
N SER A 642 -3.98 -4.01 10.09
CA SER A 642 -3.35 -2.70 10.14
C SER A 642 -3.73 -1.93 11.43
N THR A 643 -2.78 -1.21 12.03
CA THR A 643 -2.76 -0.85 13.47
C THR A 643 -3.96 -0.05 14.03
N LEU A 644 -4.67 0.72 13.20
CA LEU A 644 -5.74 1.64 13.61
C LEU A 644 -7.16 1.12 13.34
N SER A 645 -7.35 -0.05 12.71
CA SER A 645 -8.64 -0.75 12.60
C SER A 645 -9.17 -1.30 13.95
N LEU A 646 -8.67 -0.82 15.08
CA LEU A 646 -9.09 -1.22 16.43
C LEU A 646 -10.23 -0.36 17.00
N LYS A 647 -10.80 0.59 16.22
CA LYS A 647 -11.73 1.63 16.71
C LYS A 647 -12.81 2.12 15.72
N PRO A 648 -12.94 1.53 14.53
CA PRO A 648 -13.74 0.31 14.53
C PRO A 648 -13.02 -0.85 13.86
N LEU A 649 -13.19 -2.03 14.44
CA LEU A 649 -13.05 -3.28 13.69
C LEU A 649 -14.19 -3.33 12.66
N SER A 650 -14.07 -4.07 11.56
CA SER A 650 -15.21 -4.23 10.63
C SER A 650 -16.44 -4.77 11.41
N ALA A 651 -17.67 -4.52 10.95
CA ALA A 651 -18.86 -5.00 11.67
C ALA A 651 -18.82 -6.52 11.91
N SER A 652 -18.22 -7.26 10.97
CA SER A 652 -17.85 -8.67 11.09
C SER A 652 -16.95 -8.95 12.30
N VAL A 653 -15.88 -8.19 12.50
CA VAL A 653 -14.90 -8.44 13.57
C VAL A 653 -15.28 -7.82 14.90
N HIS A 654 -16.07 -6.73 14.94
CA HIS A 654 -16.81 -6.37 16.16
C HIS A 654 -17.77 -7.51 16.58
N SER A 655 -18.44 -8.16 15.62
CA SER A 655 -19.28 -9.35 15.92
C SER A 655 -18.50 -10.59 16.37
N LEU A 656 -17.18 -10.62 16.16
CA LEU A 656 -16.26 -11.62 16.71
C LEU A 656 -15.71 -11.24 18.10
N VAL A 657 -15.68 -9.94 18.45
CA VAL A 657 -15.07 -9.45 19.70
C VAL A 657 -16.04 -9.36 20.87
N GLU A 658 -17.34 -9.10 20.68
CA GLU A 658 -18.32 -9.02 21.78
C GLU A 658 -19.05 -10.38 21.99
N VAL A 659 -18.32 -11.49 21.93
CA VAL A 659 -18.89 -12.86 21.98
C VAL A 659 -18.97 -13.38 23.41
N SER A 660 -17.85 -13.32 24.12
CA SER A 660 -17.67 -13.54 25.55
C SER A 660 -16.26 -13.06 25.90
N ASP A 661 -15.98 -12.70 27.16
CA ASP A 661 -14.66 -12.14 27.52
C ASP A 661 -13.51 -13.08 27.11
N SER A 662 -13.63 -14.38 27.35
CA SER A 662 -12.60 -15.37 27.01
C SER A 662 -12.37 -15.54 25.49
N PHE A 663 -13.43 -15.55 24.67
CA PHE A 663 -13.24 -15.62 23.21
C PHE A 663 -12.71 -14.28 22.66
N SER A 664 -13.14 -13.17 23.25
CA SER A 664 -12.65 -11.82 22.97
C SER A 664 -11.15 -11.73 23.23
N GLU A 665 -10.68 -12.20 24.38
CA GLU A 665 -9.26 -12.25 24.76
C GLU A 665 -8.45 -13.16 23.85
N TRP A 666 -8.94 -14.36 23.52
CA TRP A 666 -8.28 -15.27 22.59
C TRP A 666 -8.06 -14.65 21.20
N LEU A 667 -9.08 -13.97 20.67
CA LEU A 667 -8.98 -13.30 19.37
C LEU A 667 -8.09 -12.05 19.43
N LYS A 668 -8.21 -11.23 20.48
CA LYS A 668 -7.32 -10.08 20.75
C LYS A 668 -5.85 -10.51 20.86
N ALA A 669 -5.57 -11.66 21.48
CA ALA A 669 -4.21 -12.20 21.59
C ALA A 669 -3.65 -12.72 20.25
N LYS A 670 -4.50 -13.12 19.30
CA LYS A 670 -4.09 -13.47 17.93
C LYS A 670 -3.89 -12.25 17.03
N ILE A 671 -4.65 -11.18 17.23
CA ILE A 671 -4.62 -9.98 16.40
C ILE A 671 -3.40 -9.13 16.77
N LYS A 672 -2.41 -9.10 15.86
CA LYS A 672 -1.21 -8.26 15.98
C LYS A 672 -1.38 -7.00 15.10
N PRO A 673 -1.05 -5.80 15.61
CA PRO A 673 -1.02 -4.58 14.79
C PRO A 673 0.12 -4.64 13.77
N TYR A 674 -0.15 -4.25 12.52
CA TYR A 674 0.80 -4.30 11.42
C TYR A 674 0.86 -2.97 10.64
N PRO A 675 1.94 -2.17 10.79
CA PRO A 675 2.03 -0.89 10.12
C PRO A 675 2.23 -1.06 8.61
N ILE A 676 1.77 -0.09 7.82
CA ILE A 676 2.18 0.01 6.42
C ILE A 676 3.66 0.37 6.36
N SER A 677 4.44 -0.34 5.54
CA SER A 677 5.88 -0.12 5.43
C SER A 677 6.40 -0.06 4.00
N ILE A 678 7.55 0.61 3.85
CA ILE A 678 8.29 0.71 2.59
C ILE A 678 9.79 0.41 2.77
N ASN A 679 10.47 0.05 1.69
CA ASN A 679 11.89 -0.27 1.70
C ASN A 679 12.78 0.97 1.44
N ALA A 680 13.69 1.26 2.38
CA ALA A 680 14.61 2.40 2.29
C ALA A 680 15.64 2.32 1.16
N ARG A 681 16.05 1.11 0.69
CA ARG A 681 16.92 0.99 -0.50
C ARG A 681 16.21 1.56 -1.73
N ARG A 682 14.99 1.11 -1.96
CA ARG A 682 14.14 1.52 -3.09
C ARG A 682 13.78 3.01 -3.00
N TYR A 683 13.16 3.42 -1.90
CA TYR A 683 12.52 4.73 -1.79
C TYR A 683 13.46 5.88 -1.40
N LEU A 684 14.68 5.61 -0.90
CA LEU A 684 15.68 6.65 -0.58
C LEU A 684 17.01 6.42 -1.31
N LEU A 685 17.66 5.26 -1.14
CA LEU A 685 19.02 5.04 -1.67
C LEU A 685 19.08 5.04 -3.21
N GLN A 686 18.13 4.39 -3.89
CA GLN A 686 18.02 4.34 -5.35
C GLN A 686 17.27 5.56 -5.91
N ALA A 687 16.17 5.96 -5.26
CA ALA A 687 15.34 7.06 -5.74
C ALA A 687 16.02 8.44 -5.60
N ASN A 688 16.88 8.60 -4.60
CA ASN A 688 17.48 9.88 -4.22
C ASN A 688 18.90 9.69 -3.65
N SER A 689 19.81 9.26 -4.53
CA SER A 689 21.22 9.03 -4.20
C SER A 689 21.92 10.25 -3.59
N SER A 690 21.53 11.48 -3.97
CA SER A 690 22.11 12.71 -3.40
C SER A 690 21.73 12.92 -1.93
N LEU A 691 20.48 12.68 -1.54
CA LEU A 691 20.06 12.77 -0.14
C LEU A 691 20.61 11.60 0.68
N ALA A 692 20.62 10.40 0.11
CA ALA A 692 21.21 9.21 0.73
C ALA A 692 22.73 9.38 0.96
N ALA A 693 23.45 10.02 0.05
CA ALA A 693 24.86 10.38 0.22
C ALA A 693 25.07 11.39 1.35
N LEU A 694 24.24 12.44 1.44
CA LEU A 694 24.29 13.42 2.55
C LEU A 694 24.05 12.74 3.91
N ILE A 695 23.03 11.89 4.02
CA ILE A 695 22.76 11.13 5.25
C ILE A 695 23.96 10.24 5.59
N THR A 696 24.51 9.54 4.60
CA THR A 696 25.70 8.66 4.76
C THR A 696 26.96 9.42 5.17
N GLN A 697 27.15 10.67 4.72
CA GLN A 697 28.27 11.52 5.11
C GLN A 697 28.23 11.86 6.62
N TRP A 698 27.04 12.05 7.19
CA TRP A 698 26.86 12.52 8.57
C TRP A 698 26.61 11.40 9.59
N ILE A 699 25.99 10.28 9.22
CA ILE A 699 25.68 9.14 10.12
C ILE A 699 26.27 7.79 9.67
N GLY A 700 27.12 7.78 8.62
CA GLY A 700 27.76 6.57 8.08
C GLY A 700 26.83 5.70 7.23
N GLU A 701 27.35 4.60 6.67
CA GLU A 701 26.56 3.71 5.79
C GLU A 701 25.56 2.80 6.53
N SER A 702 25.66 2.69 7.87
CA SER A 702 24.95 1.67 8.65
C SER A 702 23.42 1.78 8.61
N TRP A 703 22.85 2.95 8.28
CA TRP A 703 21.40 3.13 8.15
C TRP A 703 20.78 2.33 6.99
N ILE A 704 21.58 1.92 5.99
CA ILE A 704 21.08 1.21 4.79
C ILE A 704 20.60 -0.21 5.15
N THR A 705 21.24 -0.84 6.14
CA THR A 705 20.95 -2.21 6.62
C THR A 705 20.33 -2.25 8.01
N ASN A 706 20.47 -1.20 8.83
CA ASN A 706 19.62 -0.98 10.01
C ASN A 706 19.05 0.45 9.99
N THR A 707 17.82 0.57 9.49
CA THR A 707 17.13 1.85 9.29
C THR A 707 16.80 2.62 10.57
N GLU A 708 16.95 2.02 11.76
CA GLU A 708 16.85 2.73 13.05
C GLU A 708 17.89 3.85 13.20
N TYR A 709 19.07 3.72 12.56
CA TYR A 709 20.11 4.74 12.61
C TYR A 709 19.70 6.08 11.98
N LEU A 710 18.65 6.13 11.15
CA LEU A 710 18.07 7.40 10.66
C LEU A 710 17.65 8.32 11.81
N LYS A 711 17.32 7.78 13.00
CA LYS A 711 16.99 8.57 14.18
C LYS A 711 18.15 9.46 14.66
N GLN A 712 19.41 9.13 14.34
CA GLN A 712 20.55 9.98 14.69
C GLN A 712 20.48 11.39 14.04
N LEU A 713 19.76 11.53 12.93
CA LEU A 713 19.50 12.81 12.28
C LEU A 713 18.72 13.79 13.19
N GLU A 714 17.98 13.32 14.21
CA GLU A 714 17.31 14.19 15.20
C GLU A 714 18.28 15.11 15.95
N GLY A 715 19.53 14.68 16.15
CA GLY A 715 20.57 15.49 16.79
C GLY A 715 21.11 16.61 15.89
N LEU A 716 21.02 16.45 14.56
CA LEU A 716 21.58 17.38 13.57
C LEU A 716 20.61 18.52 13.19
N VAL A 717 19.36 18.49 13.67
CA VAL A 717 18.29 19.45 13.30
C VAL A 717 18.51 20.87 13.88
N GLN A 718 19.58 21.09 14.64
CA GLN A 718 20.03 22.43 15.06
C GLN A 718 21.42 22.78 14.49
N ASP A 719 22.08 21.85 13.81
CA ASP A 719 23.36 22.13 13.17
C ASP A 719 23.15 22.96 11.89
N ARG A 720 23.85 24.10 11.82
CA ARG A 720 23.70 25.07 10.73
C ARG A 720 24.29 24.59 9.41
N GLN A 721 25.33 23.77 9.45
CA GLN A 721 25.95 23.21 8.24
C GLN A 721 25.06 22.11 7.67
N PHE A 722 24.64 21.14 8.49
CA PHE A 722 23.75 20.06 8.05
C PHE A 722 22.43 20.60 7.49
N CYS A 723 21.79 21.59 8.13
CA CYS A 723 20.56 22.19 7.62
C CYS A 723 20.76 22.94 6.30
N ALA A 724 21.93 23.57 6.07
CA ALA A 724 22.25 24.23 4.82
C ALA A 724 22.55 23.22 3.68
N GLU A 725 23.29 22.15 3.98
CA GLU A 725 23.55 21.05 3.05
C GLU A 725 22.25 20.33 2.66
N TRP A 726 21.36 20.05 3.63
CA TRP A 726 20.03 19.47 3.38
C TRP A 726 19.19 20.32 2.43
N TRP A 727 19.08 21.62 2.71
CA TRP A 727 18.31 22.54 1.87
C TRP A 727 18.91 22.67 0.47
N GLN A 728 20.25 22.70 0.34
CA GLN A 728 20.92 22.76 -0.95
C GLN A 728 20.72 21.48 -1.77
N VAL A 729 20.80 20.28 -1.16
CA VAL A 729 20.51 19.00 -1.83
C VAL A 729 19.04 18.97 -2.29
N ARG A 730 18.10 19.29 -1.41
CA ARG A 730 16.66 19.40 -1.74
C ARG A 730 16.42 20.38 -2.91
N ARG A 731 17.13 21.50 -2.95
CA ARG A 731 17.04 22.48 -4.05
C ARG A 731 17.58 21.94 -5.37
N THR A 732 18.72 21.24 -5.37
CA THR A 732 19.28 20.62 -6.58
C THR A 732 18.36 19.50 -7.11
N LEU A 733 17.74 18.72 -6.24
CA LEU A 733 16.73 17.73 -6.62
C LEU A 733 15.51 18.38 -7.29
N LYS A 734 15.01 19.48 -6.74
CA LYS A 734 13.93 20.28 -7.36
C LYS A 734 14.33 20.82 -8.74
N GLN A 735 15.56 21.30 -8.90
CA GLN A 735 16.07 21.76 -10.20
C GLN A 735 16.09 20.63 -11.25
N ASN A 736 16.45 19.40 -10.85
CA ASN A 736 16.42 18.24 -11.74
C ASN A 736 14.97 17.85 -12.13
N LEU A 737 14.03 17.81 -11.18
CA LEU A 737 12.61 17.58 -11.46
C LEU A 737 12.04 18.60 -12.46
N ILE A 738 12.36 19.88 -12.26
CA ILE A 738 11.92 20.97 -13.14
C ILE A 738 12.48 20.80 -14.56
N HIS A 739 13.76 20.48 -14.70
CA HIS A 739 14.40 20.21 -15.99
C HIS A 739 13.77 19.00 -16.71
N LEU A 740 13.49 17.92 -15.98
CA LEU A 740 12.85 16.72 -16.56
C LEU A 740 11.38 16.98 -16.98
N ILE A 741 10.63 17.80 -16.24
CA ILE A 741 9.28 18.22 -16.65
C ILE A 741 9.33 19.16 -17.86
N GLN A 742 10.27 20.11 -17.91
CA GLN A 742 10.49 20.96 -19.09
C GLN A 742 10.74 20.11 -20.36
N GLN A 743 11.51 19.03 -20.26
CA GLN A 743 11.77 18.12 -21.39
C GLN A 743 10.57 17.28 -21.85
N GLN A 744 9.52 17.11 -21.02
CA GLN A 744 8.34 16.29 -21.38
C GLN A 744 7.08 17.12 -21.67
N ALA A 745 6.94 18.31 -21.07
CA ALA A 745 5.69 19.07 -21.04
C ALA A 745 5.86 20.57 -21.35
N ASP A 746 7.03 21.01 -21.84
CA ASP A 746 7.36 22.40 -22.22
C ASP A 746 7.02 23.47 -21.14
N SER A 747 6.87 23.05 -19.89
CA SER A 747 6.29 23.85 -18.80
C SER A 747 7.38 24.42 -17.88
N SER A 748 7.49 25.74 -17.82
CA SER A 748 8.57 26.42 -17.09
C SER A 748 8.23 26.66 -15.60
N ILE A 749 8.66 25.74 -14.74
CA ILE A 749 8.39 25.78 -13.29
C ILE A 749 9.36 26.73 -12.54
N PRO A 750 8.87 27.63 -11.66
CA PRO A 750 9.73 28.43 -10.79
C PRO A 750 10.45 27.58 -9.74
N VAL A 751 11.79 27.62 -9.71
CA VAL A 751 12.61 26.82 -8.75
C VAL A 751 12.28 27.11 -7.27
N ASN A 752 11.81 28.33 -6.98
CA ASN A 752 11.48 28.78 -5.63
C ASN A 752 9.98 28.60 -5.26
N SER A 753 9.15 27.97 -6.11
CA SER A 753 7.78 27.63 -5.71
C SER A 753 7.75 26.46 -4.73
N LEU A 754 6.66 26.36 -3.96
CA LEU A 754 6.29 25.15 -3.24
C LEU A 754 5.84 24.11 -4.29
N ILE A 755 6.55 22.97 -4.33
CA ILE A 755 6.21 21.85 -5.20
C ILE A 755 5.23 20.94 -4.46
N ASP A 756 3.98 21.03 -4.90
CA ASP A 756 2.80 20.32 -4.40
C ASP A 756 2.52 19.17 -5.37
N VAL A 757 2.42 17.94 -4.88
CA VAL A 757 2.25 16.76 -5.75
C VAL A 757 1.16 15.84 -5.22
N GLN A 758 0.28 15.39 -6.12
CA GLN A 758 -0.70 14.34 -5.86
C GLN A 758 -0.43 13.15 -6.78
N VAL A 759 -0.01 12.01 -6.23
CA VAL A 759 0.29 10.78 -6.99
C VAL A 759 -0.71 9.67 -6.63
N ALA A 760 -1.73 9.48 -7.46
CA ALA A 760 -2.78 8.48 -7.25
C ALA A 760 -3.53 8.15 -8.56
N PRO A 761 -4.15 6.96 -8.70
CA PRO A 761 -5.06 6.66 -9.80
C PRO A 761 -6.14 7.76 -9.95
N ILE A 762 -6.46 8.17 -11.18
CA ILE A 762 -7.45 9.22 -11.41
C ILE A 762 -8.84 8.65 -11.16
N GLY A 763 -9.58 9.21 -10.20
CA GLY A 763 -10.91 8.71 -9.88
C GLY A 763 -11.51 9.31 -8.61
N ILE A 764 -12.65 8.76 -8.21
CA ILE A 764 -13.47 9.28 -7.10
C ILE A 764 -12.74 9.14 -5.76
N ALA A 765 -12.17 7.97 -5.45
CA ALA A 765 -11.56 7.68 -4.15
C ALA A 765 -10.29 8.51 -3.87
N SER A 766 -9.50 8.80 -4.90
CA SER A 766 -8.27 9.59 -4.82
C SER A 766 -8.51 11.10 -4.65
N ARG A 767 -9.75 11.56 -4.87
CA ARG A 767 -10.23 12.94 -4.70
C ARG A 767 -9.35 14.03 -5.33
N GLN A 768 -8.81 13.83 -6.54
CA GLN A 768 -8.18 14.92 -7.31
C GLN A 768 -9.13 16.11 -7.52
N LEU A 769 -10.46 15.88 -7.52
CA LEU A 769 -11.47 16.94 -7.60
C LEU A 769 -11.40 17.93 -6.42
N LEU A 770 -11.09 17.46 -5.21
CA LEU A 770 -10.87 18.31 -4.03
C LEU A 770 -9.65 19.23 -4.24
N ASN A 771 -8.57 18.69 -4.80
CA ASN A 771 -7.38 19.46 -5.12
C ASN A 771 -7.62 20.47 -6.26
N ILE A 772 -8.40 20.11 -7.28
CA ILE A 772 -8.78 21.06 -8.34
C ILE A 772 -9.64 22.21 -7.82
N LEU A 773 -10.57 21.96 -6.88
CA LEU A 773 -11.33 23.05 -6.26
C LEU A 773 -10.44 24.01 -5.47
N HIS A 774 -9.42 23.51 -4.75
CA HIS A 774 -8.38 24.32 -4.12
C HIS A 774 -7.60 25.16 -5.15
N ILE A 775 -7.11 24.55 -6.21
CA ILE A 775 -6.32 25.20 -7.27
C ILE A 775 -7.14 26.30 -7.98
N ILE A 776 -8.41 26.06 -8.26
CA ILE A 776 -9.35 27.07 -8.80
C ILE A 776 -9.54 28.21 -7.79
N THR A 777 -9.65 27.90 -6.49
CA THR A 777 -9.79 28.90 -5.42
C THR A 777 -8.55 29.80 -5.33
N LEU A 778 -7.33 29.23 -5.39
CA LEU A 778 -6.08 29.99 -5.47
C LEU A 778 -6.04 30.89 -6.71
N TYR A 779 -6.39 30.35 -7.87
CA TYR A 779 -6.44 31.10 -9.13
C TYR A 779 -7.40 32.30 -9.06
N ILE A 780 -8.63 32.08 -8.57
CA ILE A 780 -9.62 33.15 -8.41
C ILE A 780 -9.13 34.21 -7.43
N ARG A 781 -8.60 33.82 -6.27
CA ARG A 781 -8.00 34.75 -5.29
C ARG A 781 -6.86 35.58 -5.92
N LEU A 782 -6.01 34.98 -6.76
CA LEU A 782 -4.96 35.71 -7.48
C LEU A 782 -5.53 36.72 -8.51
N LYS A 783 -6.59 36.36 -9.25
CA LYS A 783 -7.22 37.23 -10.26
C LYS A 783 -8.02 38.39 -9.65
N VAL A 784 -8.63 38.21 -8.48
CA VAL A 784 -9.24 39.33 -7.74
C VAL A 784 -8.15 40.32 -7.31
N ASN A 785 -7.03 39.82 -6.77
CA ASN A 785 -5.91 40.64 -6.32
C ASN A 785 -5.11 41.30 -7.47
N SER A 786 -5.15 40.81 -8.72
CA SER A 786 -4.57 41.53 -9.86
C SER A 786 -5.44 42.71 -10.35
N SER A 787 -6.72 42.73 -9.98
CA SER A 787 -7.69 43.75 -10.44
C SER A 787 -7.81 44.98 -9.53
N THR A 788 -7.10 45.03 -8.40
CA THR A 788 -7.17 46.12 -7.41
C THR A 788 -5.78 46.64 -7.04
N ASP A 789 -5.60 47.98 -7.04
CA ASP A 789 -4.34 48.67 -6.72
C ASP A 789 -3.83 48.46 -5.26
N THR A 790 -4.53 47.68 -4.44
CA THR A 790 -4.21 47.41 -3.03
C THR A 790 -3.12 46.33 -2.88
N ILE A 791 -2.01 46.50 -3.59
CA ILE A 791 -0.91 45.53 -3.79
C ILE A 791 -0.12 45.18 -2.49
N GLN A 792 -0.57 45.63 -1.31
CA GLN A 792 0.17 45.50 -0.05
C GLN A 792 -0.36 44.44 0.94
N HIS A 793 -1.58 43.90 0.79
CA HIS A 793 -2.16 42.99 1.80
C HIS A 793 -2.18 41.49 1.45
N PHE A 794 -2.24 41.11 0.17
CA PHE A 794 -2.25 39.68 -0.24
C PHE A 794 -0.96 39.24 -0.93
N THR A 795 -0.34 40.14 -1.70
CA THR A 795 0.87 39.89 -2.51
C THR A 795 2.11 39.54 -1.70
N HIS A 796 2.12 39.85 -0.40
CA HIS A 796 3.23 39.53 0.52
C HIS A 796 3.01 38.23 1.33
N ARG A 797 1.89 37.51 1.11
CA ARG A 797 1.53 36.26 1.81
C ARG A 797 1.36 35.04 0.91
N SER A 798 1.02 35.22 -0.37
CA SER A 798 0.82 34.10 -1.29
C SER A 798 2.17 33.48 -1.70
N VAL A 799 2.47 32.28 -1.18
CA VAL A 799 3.61 31.46 -1.61
C VAL A 799 3.37 31.01 -3.06
N PRO A 800 4.32 31.21 -4.00
CA PRO A 800 4.21 30.66 -5.34
C PRO A 800 4.11 29.14 -5.30
N ARG A 801 3.16 28.54 -6.03
CA ARG A 801 2.87 27.10 -5.96
C ARG A 801 2.85 26.47 -7.35
N SER A 802 3.41 25.26 -7.45
CA SER A 802 3.37 24.45 -8.65
C SER A 802 2.80 23.08 -8.30
N CYS A 803 1.53 22.87 -8.63
CA CYS A 803 0.77 21.66 -8.34
C CYS A 803 1.00 20.64 -9.46
N ILE A 804 1.41 19.42 -9.13
CA ILE A 804 1.69 18.34 -10.07
C ILE A 804 0.72 17.19 -9.79
N LEU A 805 -0.28 17.02 -10.66
CA LEU A 805 -1.23 15.92 -10.57
C LEU A 805 -0.74 14.77 -11.43
N VAL A 806 -0.55 13.61 -10.80
CA VAL A 806 0.07 12.42 -11.39
C VAL A 806 -0.86 11.24 -11.21
N GLY A 807 -1.25 10.60 -12.30
CA GLY A 807 -2.17 9.47 -12.26
C GLY A 807 -2.47 8.90 -13.63
N ASN A 808 -2.94 7.65 -13.63
CA ASN A 808 -3.46 6.98 -14.81
C ASN A 808 -4.98 6.89 -14.70
N LEU A 809 -5.67 6.83 -15.86
CA LEU A 809 -7.03 6.33 -15.92
C LEU A 809 -7.01 4.81 -16.02
N ASP A 810 -7.87 4.16 -15.25
CA ASP A 810 -8.33 2.82 -15.57
C ASP A 810 -9.34 2.90 -16.73
N ASN A 811 -9.38 1.86 -17.57
CA ASN A 811 -10.29 1.85 -18.71
C ASN A 811 -11.76 1.76 -18.24
N ASP A 812 -12.65 2.39 -19.01
CA ASP A 812 -14.11 2.38 -18.86
C ASP A 812 -14.75 3.22 -17.71
N ASP A 813 -13.99 3.91 -16.84
CA ASP A 813 -14.59 4.92 -15.92
C ASP A 813 -14.83 6.29 -16.60
N ALA A 814 -16.11 6.57 -16.88
CA ALA A 814 -16.59 7.83 -17.46
C ALA A 814 -16.51 9.03 -16.49
N MET A 815 -16.63 8.81 -15.17
CA MET A 815 -16.52 9.86 -14.16
C MET A 815 -15.06 10.26 -13.93
N ALA A 816 -14.15 9.29 -13.81
CA ALA A 816 -12.71 9.56 -13.79
C ALA A 816 -12.26 10.27 -15.07
N SER A 817 -12.76 9.86 -16.24
CA SER A 817 -12.51 10.53 -17.52
C SER A 817 -12.98 11.99 -17.52
N SER A 818 -14.13 12.29 -16.91
CA SER A 818 -14.63 13.67 -16.75
C SER A 818 -13.79 14.49 -15.78
N ILE A 819 -13.32 13.89 -14.68
CA ILE A 819 -12.40 14.51 -13.71
C ILE A 819 -11.05 14.84 -14.39
N LEU A 820 -10.48 13.92 -15.18
CA LEU A 820 -9.24 14.19 -15.94
C LEU A 820 -9.44 15.33 -16.96
N TYR A 821 -10.58 15.35 -17.65
CA TYR A 821 -10.87 16.43 -18.59
C TYR A 821 -10.98 17.79 -17.89
N LEU A 822 -11.54 17.86 -16.68
CA LEU A 822 -11.55 19.06 -15.85
C LEU A 822 -10.13 19.45 -15.41
N ILE A 823 -9.32 18.50 -14.90
CA ILE A 823 -7.92 18.72 -14.51
C ILE A 823 -7.13 19.38 -15.65
N ARG A 824 -7.16 18.77 -16.85
CA ARG A 824 -6.49 19.27 -18.06
C ARG A 824 -6.99 20.65 -18.49
N SER A 825 -8.31 20.89 -18.41
CA SER A 825 -8.93 22.16 -18.79
C SER A 825 -8.51 23.29 -17.86
N VAL A 826 -8.58 23.07 -16.55
CA VAL A 826 -8.13 24.03 -15.52
C VAL A 826 -6.65 24.33 -15.67
N ALA A 827 -5.80 23.30 -15.85
CA ALA A 827 -4.37 23.48 -16.08
C ALA A 827 -4.08 24.30 -17.35
N THR A 828 -4.80 24.04 -18.43
CA THR A 828 -4.67 24.77 -19.70
C THR A 828 -5.05 26.25 -19.55
N THR A 829 -6.10 26.56 -18.78
CA THR A 829 -6.48 27.97 -18.50
C THR A 829 -5.46 28.67 -17.61
N ILE A 830 -5.05 28.05 -16.50
CA ILE A 830 -4.14 28.67 -15.52
C ILE A 830 -2.74 28.91 -16.12
N ASN A 831 -2.15 27.92 -16.80
CA ASN A 831 -0.79 28.02 -17.31
C ASN A 831 -0.63 29.04 -18.47
N ASN A 832 -1.73 29.42 -19.13
CA ASN A 832 -1.75 30.41 -20.22
C ASN A 832 -2.20 31.81 -19.77
N ASP A 833 -2.55 32.02 -18.49
CA ASP A 833 -2.99 33.31 -17.98
C ASP A 833 -1.80 34.15 -17.47
N PRO A 834 -1.50 35.32 -18.06
CA PRO A 834 -0.33 36.11 -17.70
C PRO A 834 -0.41 36.70 -16.29
N ASP A 835 -1.60 36.89 -15.69
CA ASP A 835 -1.73 37.50 -14.37
C ASP A 835 -1.22 36.59 -13.24
N VAL A 836 -1.22 35.28 -13.47
CA VAL A 836 -0.80 34.26 -12.49
C VAL A 836 0.55 33.61 -12.84
N GLN A 837 1.17 34.02 -13.95
CA GLN A 837 2.46 33.51 -14.39
C GLN A 837 3.52 33.66 -13.28
N GLY A 838 4.20 32.56 -12.96
CA GLY A 838 5.19 32.51 -11.87
C GLY A 838 4.63 32.48 -10.45
N LYS A 839 3.30 32.57 -10.27
CA LYS A 839 2.60 32.50 -8.97
C LYS A 839 1.88 31.17 -8.77
N LEU A 840 1.16 30.70 -9.79
CA LEU A 840 0.44 29.43 -9.78
C LEU A 840 0.64 28.70 -11.12
N GLN A 841 0.92 27.40 -11.05
CA GLN A 841 0.98 26.51 -12.20
C GLN A 841 0.43 25.13 -11.87
N VAL A 842 -0.09 24.45 -12.88
CA VAL A 842 -0.67 23.10 -12.76
C VAL A 842 -0.07 22.20 -13.84
N ILE A 843 0.66 21.16 -13.43
CA ILE A 843 1.27 20.19 -14.33
C ILE A 843 0.47 18.89 -14.21
N VAL A 844 0.12 18.30 -15.35
CA VAL A 844 -0.64 17.05 -15.42
C VAL A 844 0.25 15.99 -16.04
N LEU A 845 0.55 14.93 -15.30
CA LEU A 845 1.44 13.85 -15.71
C LEU A 845 0.69 12.53 -15.75
N GLU A 846 0.21 12.19 -16.94
CA GLU A 846 -0.38 10.89 -17.25
C GLU A 846 0.72 9.94 -17.74
N GLN A 847 0.75 8.70 -17.25
CA GLN A 847 1.75 7.68 -17.61
C GLN A 847 3.20 8.23 -17.63
N PRO A 848 3.66 8.97 -16.60
CA PRO A 848 5.01 9.56 -16.58
C PRO A 848 6.10 8.50 -16.67
N ARG A 849 7.18 8.83 -17.40
CA ARG A 849 8.37 8.00 -17.48
C ARG A 849 9.03 7.87 -16.10
N GLU A 850 9.62 6.71 -15.83
CA GLU A 850 10.19 6.37 -14.53
C GLU A 850 11.24 7.37 -13.97
N PRO A 851 12.10 8.02 -14.78
CA PRO A 851 12.97 9.09 -14.29
C PRO A 851 12.22 10.29 -13.70
N ILE A 852 11.04 10.64 -14.23
CA ILE A 852 10.18 11.68 -13.64
C ILE A 852 9.53 11.15 -12.36
N LEU A 853 9.01 9.92 -12.34
CA LEU A 853 8.44 9.31 -11.14
C LEU A 853 9.44 9.29 -9.96
N ARG A 854 10.73 9.06 -10.23
CA ARG A 854 11.78 9.19 -9.20
C ARG A 854 12.08 10.63 -8.83
N ALA A 855 12.17 11.53 -9.80
CA ALA A 855 12.39 12.95 -9.53
C ALA A 855 11.26 13.60 -8.70
N LEU A 856 10.03 13.07 -8.72
CA LEU A 856 8.92 13.57 -7.90
C LEU A 856 9.20 13.55 -6.39
N TYR A 857 10.08 12.69 -5.87
CA TYR A 857 10.45 12.70 -4.45
C TYR A 857 11.18 14.00 -4.01
N ALA A 858 11.57 14.86 -4.96
CA ALA A 858 12.01 16.23 -4.71
C ALA A 858 10.88 17.19 -4.26
N ALA A 859 9.61 16.78 -4.35
CA ALA A 859 8.45 17.56 -3.93
C ALA A 859 8.54 18.03 -2.48
N ASP A 860 8.04 19.23 -2.20
CA ASP A 860 7.98 19.75 -0.83
C ASP A 860 6.78 19.18 -0.06
N VAL A 861 5.68 18.93 -0.78
CA VAL A 861 4.42 18.42 -0.24
C VAL A 861 3.89 17.24 -1.06
N ILE A 862 3.31 16.25 -0.37
CA ILE A 862 2.57 15.13 -0.95
C ILE A 862 1.11 15.14 -0.47
N GLU A 863 0.18 15.07 -1.41
CA GLU A 863 -1.28 15.11 -1.18
C GLU A 863 -1.87 13.69 -1.03
N SER A 864 -2.25 13.33 0.20
CA SER A 864 -2.81 12.03 0.58
C SER A 864 -4.30 12.15 0.90
N LEU A 865 -5.10 12.39 -0.15
CA LEU A 865 -6.46 12.95 -0.06
C LEU A 865 -7.61 11.93 -0.04
N ALA A 866 -7.38 10.62 0.19
CA ALA A 866 -8.45 9.62 0.25
C ALA A 866 -9.52 9.94 1.32
N ARG A 867 -10.72 9.36 1.22
CA ARG A 867 -11.78 9.56 2.25
C ARG A 867 -11.39 8.81 3.53
N ALA A 868 -11.64 9.38 4.71
CA ALA A 868 -11.12 8.85 5.98
C ALA A 868 -11.63 7.43 6.34
N ASP A 869 -12.80 7.05 5.85
CA ASP A 869 -13.47 5.75 5.95
C ASP A 869 -13.36 4.90 4.67
N GLN A 870 -12.54 5.30 3.69
CA GLN A 870 -12.23 4.47 2.54
C GLN A 870 -10.97 3.64 2.81
N ALA A 871 -11.05 2.35 2.47
CA ALA A 871 -9.99 1.35 2.63
C ALA A 871 -8.76 1.55 1.69
N VAL A 872 -8.43 2.78 1.28
CA VAL A 872 -7.28 3.05 0.41
C VAL A 872 -6.02 3.26 1.25
N MET A 873 -5.05 2.36 1.10
CA MET A 873 -3.81 2.32 1.90
C MET A 873 -2.59 2.66 1.04
N PRO A 874 -2.43 3.92 0.56
CA PRO A 874 -1.30 4.26 -0.31
C PRO A 874 0.02 4.25 0.47
N THR A 875 0.99 3.47 -0.01
CA THR A 875 2.38 3.52 0.46
C THR A 875 3.12 4.77 -0.04
N THR A 876 2.63 5.40 -1.11
CA THR A 876 3.28 6.54 -1.78
C THR A 876 3.65 7.70 -0.85
N PRO A 877 2.78 8.20 0.06
CA PRO A 877 3.14 9.28 1.00
C PRO A 877 4.34 8.95 1.89
N LEU A 878 4.52 7.68 2.27
CA LEU A 878 5.67 7.24 3.07
C LEU A 878 6.99 7.43 2.30
N GLY A 879 6.99 7.19 0.99
CA GLY A 879 8.16 7.37 0.14
C GLY A 879 8.56 8.84 0.01
N PHE A 880 7.56 9.72 -0.11
CA PHE A 880 7.76 11.18 -0.10
C PHE A 880 8.22 11.68 1.29
N ALA A 881 7.62 11.19 2.37
CA ALA A 881 8.01 11.51 3.74
C ALA A 881 9.46 11.09 4.07
N LEU A 882 9.88 9.90 3.62
CA LEU A 882 11.27 9.43 3.75
C LEU A 882 12.28 10.35 3.03
N ASN A 883 11.86 11.03 1.96
CA ASN A 883 12.65 12.03 1.24
C ASN A 883 12.52 13.46 1.81
N GLY A 884 11.87 13.62 2.95
CA GLY A 884 11.71 14.90 3.65
C GLY A 884 10.62 15.82 3.07
N ALA A 885 9.70 15.30 2.25
CA ALA A 885 8.48 16.01 1.90
C ALA A 885 7.48 15.95 3.08
N LEU A 886 6.60 16.94 3.20
CA LEU A 886 5.58 16.98 4.24
C LEU A 886 4.23 16.50 3.68
N THR A 887 3.52 15.63 4.39
CA THR A 887 2.22 15.13 3.93
C THR A 887 1.10 16.09 4.31
N ILE A 888 0.31 16.50 3.33
CA ILE A 888 -1.07 16.95 3.55
C ILE A 888 -1.95 15.73 3.39
N GLY A 889 -2.90 15.52 4.31
CA GLY A 889 -3.75 14.35 4.23
C GLY A 889 -4.96 14.39 5.14
N THR A 890 -5.91 13.51 4.86
CA THR A 890 -7.03 13.27 5.75
C THR A 890 -6.68 12.32 6.88
N LEU A 891 -7.60 12.17 7.84
CA LEU A 891 -7.51 11.26 8.98
C LEU A 891 -7.71 9.77 8.58
N THR A 892 -7.15 9.35 7.43
CA THR A 892 -7.00 7.94 7.08
C THR A 892 -5.89 7.31 7.92
N GLN A 893 -5.95 5.99 8.07
CA GLN A 893 -4.98 5.22 8.83
C GLN A 893 -3.50 5.41 8.41
N PRO A 894 -3.11 5.36 7.11
CA PRO A 894 -1.71 5.54 6.71
C PRO A 894 -1.15 6.91 7.13
N ASN A 895 -1.99 7.94 7.02
CA ASN A 895 -1.66 9.31 7.39
C ASN A 895 -1.54 9.47 8.91
N LEU A 896 -2.34 8.74 9.69
CA LEU A 896 -2.27 8.71 11.16
C LEU A 896 -1.06 7.90 11.67
N GLU A 897 -0.75 6.73 11.07
CA GLU A 897 0.47 5.96 11.36
C GLU A 897 1.73 6.79 11.05
N LEU A 898 1.73 7.50 9.91
CA LEU A 898 2.78 8.46 9.57
C LEU A 898 2.87 9.59 10.59
N GLN A 899 1.75 10.21 10.97
CA GLN A 899 1.71 11.30 11.96
C GLN A 899 2.21 10.85 13.34
N GLN A 900 1.93 9.61 13.76
CA GLN A 900 2.46 9.03 14.99
C GLN A 900 3.98 8.85 14.92
N ALA A 901 4.50 8.32 13.81
CA ALA A 901 5.93 8.14 13.61
C ALA A 901 6.70 9.48 13.59
N VAL A 902 6.33 10.41 12.69
CA VAL A 902 7.06 11.68 12.52
C VAL A 902 6.74 12.71 13.60
N GLY A 903 5.61 12.55 14.30
CA GLY A 903 5.07 13.47 15.28
C GLY A 903 4.19 14.55 14.67
N GLY A 904 3.05 14.85 15.31
CA GLY A 904 1.97 15.69 14.76
C GLY A 904 2.29 17.14 14.38
N LYS A 905 3.51 17.64 14.62
CA LYS A 905 4.00 18.94 14.15
C LYS A 905 4.66 18.88 12.76
N ASN A 906 4.93 17.70 12.23
CA ASN A 906 5.63 17.48 10.95
C ASN A 906 4.69 16.94 9.84
N CYS A 907 3.37 16.95 10.05
CA CYS A 907 2.36 16.43 9.13
C CYS A 907 1.07 17.25 9.21
N PHE A 908 0.48 17.58 8.06
CA PHE A 908 -0.66 18.48 7.93
C PHE A 908 -1.96 17.71 7.72
N LEU A 909 -2.50 17.15 8.81
CA LEU A 909 -3.79 16.47 8.75
C LEU A 909 -4.98 17.44 8.80
N PHE A 910 -6.09 17.05 8.18
CA PHE A 910 -7.36 17.79 8.13
C PHE A 910 -8.58 16.86 7.90
N GLY A 911 -9.78 17.44 7.87
CA GLY A 911 -11.00 16.79 7.40
C GLY A 911 -11.73 15.95 8.44
N MET A 912 -12.76 15.25 7.98
CA MET A 912 -13.60 14.39 8.82
C MET A 912 -12.87 13.13 9.32
N THR A 913 -13.31 12.60 10.45
CA THR A 913 -12.95 11.23 10.88
C THR A 913 -13.74 10.19 10.08
N ALA A 914 -13.27 8.94 10.05
CA ALA A 914 -14.00 7.83 9.43
C ALA A 914 -15.45 7.70 9.97
N THR A 915 -15.61 7.78 11.30
CA THR A 915 -16.92 7.73 11.97
C THR A 915 -17.81 8.89 11.52
N THR A 916 -17.27 10.10 11.38
CA THR A 916 -18.01 11.27 10.90
C THR A 916 -18.45 11.12 9.43
N ALA A 917 -17.58 10.63 8.56
CA ALA A 917 -17.87 10.41 7.14
C ALA A 917 -18.97 9.35 6.93
N SER A 918 -18.89 8.22 7.65
CA SER A 918 -19.89 7.16 7.63
C SER A 918 -21.24 7.62 8.23
N THR A 919 -21.21 8.38 9.33
CA THR A 919 -22.42 8.97 9.95
C THR A 919 -23.09 9.97 9.01
N LEU A 920 -22.33 10.87 8.37
CA LEU A 920 -22.85 11.85 7.43
C LEU A 920 -23.48 11.18 6.20
N THR A 921 -22.86 10.10 5.71
CA THR A 921 -23.38 9.32 4.58
C THR A 921 -24.70 8.63 4.95
N SER A 922 -24.74 7.93 6.09
CA SER A 922 -25.92 7.17 6.54
C SER A 922 -27.10 8.04 6.98
N GLN A 923 -26.85 9.26 7.47
CA GLN A 923 -27.91 10.23 7.82
C GLN A 923 -28.52 10.95 6.61
N GLY A 924 -28.09 10.67 5.38
CA GLY A 924 -28.59 11.30 4.17
C GLY A 924 -27.88 12.61 3.84
N TYR A 925 -26.59 12.52 3.49
CA TYR A 925 -25.76 13.64 3.04
C TYR A 925 -26.44 14.47 1.93
N VAL A 926 -26.42 15.81 2.07
CA VAL A 926 -26.97 16.76 1.09
C VAL A 926 -25.85 17.69 0.58
N PRO A 927 -25.16 17.35 -0.53
CA PRO A 927 -23.97 18.08 -0.99
C PRO A 927 -24.24 19.56 -1.28
N ALA A 928 -25.38 19.87 -1.91
CA ALA A 928 -25.80 21.24 -2.26
C ALA A 928 -25.92 22.19 -1.04
N SER A 929 -26.04 21.67 0.18
CA SER A 929 -26.06 22.50 1.40
C SER A 929 -24.69 23.13 1.71
N TYR A 930 -23.58 22.51 1.32
CA TYR A 930 -22.22 23.02 1.55
C TYR A 930 -21.88 24.15 0.56
N TYR A 931 -22.15 23.93 -0.73
CA TYR A 931 -22.04 24.95 -1.80
C TYR A 931 -22.83 26.23 -1.48
N SER A 932 -24.00 26.13 -0.86
CA SER A 932 -24.82 27.32 -0.54
C SER A 932 -24.33 28.10 0.69
N ARG A 933 -23.38 27.55 1.46
CA ARG A 933 -22.82 28.17 2.69
C ARG A 933 -21.44 28.78 2.47
N ASN A 934 -20.55 28.10 1.73
CA ASN A 934 -19.18 28.54 1.53
C ASN A 934 -19.03 29.32 0.21
N ALA A 935 -18.64 30.60 0.30
CA ALA A 935 -18.60 31.52 -0.83
C ALA A 935 -17.50 31.20 -1.85
N ASP A 936 -16.31 30.78 -1.39
CA ASP A 936 -15.18 30.42 -2.25
C ASP A 936 -15.47 29.11 -3.00
N LEU A 937 -16.03 28.10 -2.29
CA LEU A 937 -16.51 26.85 -2.89
C LEU A 937 -17.54 27.11 -3.99
N LYS A 938 -18.50 28.00 -3.70
CA LYS A 938 -19.49 28.43 -4.67
C LYS A 938 -18.83 29.07 -5.89
N GLN A 939 -17.92 30.03 -5.68
CA GLN A 939 -17.28 30.74 -6.79
C GLN A 939 -16.44 29.80 -7.67
N ALA A 940 -15.76 28.82 -7.07
CA ALA A 940 -15.02 27.79 -7.80
C ALA A 940 -15.93 26.90 -8.66
N ILE A 941 -17.06 26.43 -8.11
CA ILE A 941 -18.02 25.57 -8.84
C ILE A 941 -18.80 26.37 -9.90
N ASP A 942 -19.19 27.62 -9.60
CA ASP A 942 -19.85 28.51 -10.56
C ASP A 942 -18.93 28.82 -11.74
N ALA A 943 -17.61 28.96 -11.54
CA ALA A 943 -16.63 29.13 -12.63
C ALA A 943 -16.51 27.88 -13.53
N ILE A 944 -16.59 26.68 -12.96
CA ILE A 944 -16.66 25.42 -13.74
C ILE A 944 -17.96 25.39 -14.56
N ALA A 945 -19.10 25.69 -13.93
CA ALA A 945 -20.42 25.65 -14.56
C ALA A 945 -20.62 26.75 -15.63
N SER A 946 -19.97 27.90 -15.50
CA SER A 946 -20.06 29.01 -16.46
C SER A 946 -19.36 28.73 -17.79
N GLY A 947 -18.67 27.60 -17.92
CA GLY A 947 -17.88 27.25 -19.10
C GLY A 947 -16.53 27.97 -19.19
N TYR A 948 -16.05 28.60 -18.10
CA TYR A 948 -14.81 29.38 -18.09
C TYR A 948 -13.59 28.54 -18.50
N PHE A 949 -13.49 27.33 -17.93
CA PHE A 949 -12.42 26.38 -18.21
C PHE A 949 -12.64 25.56 -19.50
N SER A 950 -13.82 25.62 -20.13
CA SER A 950 -14.20 24.85 -21.33
C SER A 950 -14.45 25.74 -22.56
N PHE A 951 -13.74 26.87 -22.66
CA PHE A 951 -13.82 27.83 -23.77
C PHE A 951 -15.24 28.32 -24.10
N GLY A 952 -16.12 28.35 -23.11
CA GLY A 952 -17.52 28.78 -23.21
C GLY A 952 -18.57 27.66 -23.29
N ASP A 953 -18.19 26.38 -23.35
CA ASP A 953 -19.18 25.30 -23.28
C ASP A 953 -19.63 25.02 -21.83
N THR A 954 -20.79 25.58 -21.48
CA THR A 954 -21.50 25.37 -20.21
C THR A 954 -22.01 23.93 -20.01
N ASN A 955 -21.96 23.05 -21.01
CA ASN A 955 -22.40 21.66 -20.88
C ASN A 955 -21.24 20.69 -20.56
N ALA A 956 -20.01 21.05 -20.91
CA ALA A 956 -18.80 20.24 -20.75
C ALA A 956 -18.66 19.53 -19.39
N PHE A 957 -18.93 20.25 -18.29
CA PHE A 957 -18.83 19.74 -16.92
C PHE A 957 -20.18 19.55 -16.22
N LYS A 958 -21.30 19.69 -16.96
CA LYS A 958 -22.66 19.68 -16.38
C LYS A 958 -23.04 18.36 -15.74
N ALA A 959 -22.58 17.24 -16.29
CA ALA A 959 -22.77 15.91 -15.69
C ALA A 959 -22.00 15.78 -14.36
N LEU A 960 -20.72 16.15 -14.35
CA LEU A 960 -19.86 16.16 -13.16
C LEU A 960 -20.41 17.09 -12.06
N GLY A 961 -20.85 18.30 -12.42
CA GLY A 961 -21.48 19.25 -11.50
C GLY A 961 -22.79 18.72 -10.91
N ASN A 962 -23.71 18.21 -11.75
CA ASN A 962 -24.95 17.60 -11.26
C ASN A 962 -24.68 16.44 -10.29
N TRP A 963 -23.70 15.59 -10.60
CA TRP A 963 -23.29 14.47 -9.76
C TRP A 963 -22.67 14.93 -8.42
N LEU A 964 -21.84 15.96 -8.44
CA LEU A 964 -21.27 16.61 -7.24
C LEU A 964 -22.35 17.28 -6.37
N PHE A 965 -23.45 17.75 -6.96
CA PHE A 965 -24.58 18.31 -6.20
C PHE A 965 -25.55 17.28 -5.64
N THR A 966 -25.63 16.09 -6.23
CA THR A 966 -26.67 15.08 -5.92
C THR A 966 -26.16 13.83 -5.23
N GLN A 967 -24.88 13.49 -5.37
CA GLN A 967 -24.28 12.29 -4.80
C GLN A 967 -23.02 12.60 -3.98
N ASP A 968 -22.02 13.23 -4.60
CA ASP A 968 -20.67 13.47 -4.02
C ASP A 968 -20.19 12.34 -3.06
N PRO A 969 -20.04 11.08 -3.54
CA PRO A 969 -19.55 9.97 -2.72
C PRO A 969 -18.09 10.15 -2.27
N GLY A 970 -17.35 11.13 -2.80
CA GLY A 970 -16.07 11.53 -2.25
C GLY A 970 -16.17 12.40 -0.99
N LEU A 971 -17.36 12.91 -0.64
CA LEU A 971 -17.57 13.94 0.38
C LEU A 971 -16.67 15.18 0.15
N VAL A 972 -16.41 15.50 -1.12
CA VAL A 972 -15.52 16.59 -1.57
C VAL A 972 -16.02 17.94 -1.11
N LEU A 973 -17.34 18.17 -1.11
CA LEU A 973 -17.91 19.46 -0.66
C LEU A 973 -17.88 19.60 0.87
N ALA A 974 -17.86 18.50 1.61
CA ALA A 974 -17.83 18.50 3.08
C ALA A 974 -16.42 18.75 3.64
N ASP A 975 -15.39 18.13 3.06
CA ASP A 975 -13.99 18.31 3.50
C ASP A 975 -13.34 19.61 2.96
N TYR A 976 -13.95 20.30 1.99
CA TYR A 976 -13.35 21.45 1.29
C TYR A 976 -12.87 22.57 2.23
N GLU A 977 -13.67 22.97 3.22
CA GLU A 977 -13.32 24.10 4.11
C GLU A 977 -12.10 23.77 4.98
N ALA A 978 -12.10 22.59 5.59
CA ALA A 978 -10.96 22.09 6.36
C ALA A 978 -9.70 21.88 5.49
N TYR A 979 -9.85 21.59 4.20
CA TYR A 979 -8.75 21.52 3.24
C TYR A 979 -8.17 22.90 2.93
N MET A 980 -9.00 23.95 2.75
CA MET A 980 -8.52 25.33 2.58
C MET A 980 -7.69 25.80 3.79
N ASP A 981 -8.19 25.56 5.00
CA ASP A 981 -7.49 25.89 6.25
C ASP A 981 -6.18 25.10 6.42
N CYS A 982 -6.13 23.87 5.92
CA CYS A 982 -4.90 23.08 5.86
C CYS A 982 -3.87 23.71 4.92
N GLN A 983 -4.30 24.08 3.72
CA GLN A 983 -3.44 24.67 2.69
C GLN A 983 -2.91 26.07 3.07
N GLU A 984 -3.69 26.85 3.83
CA GLU A 984 -3.23 28.12 4.40
C GLU A 984 -2.15 27.89 5.47
N ARG A 985 -2.34 26.94 6.41
CA ARG A 985 -1.31 26.56 7.40
C ARG A 985 0.00 26.11 6.75
N VAL A 986 -0.08 25.34 5.67
CA VAL A 986 1.10 24.90 4.89
C VAL A 986 1.80 26.10 4.25
N SER A 987 1.04 27.00 3.64
CA SER A 987 1.56 28.20 2.98
C SER A 987 2.23 29.16 3.97
N GLN A 988 1.71 29.27 5.19
CA GLN A 988 2.36 30.00 6.29
C GLN A 988 3.64 29.30 6.76
N SER A 989 3.59 27.98 6.95
CA SER A 989 4.74 27.20 7.43
C SER A 989 5.92 27.19 6.45
N PHE A 990 5.67 27.28 5.14
CA PHE A 990 6.71 27.35 4.12
C PHE A 990 7.44 28.69 4.08
N GLN A 991 6.87 29.77 4.63
CA GLN A 991 7.53 31.07 4.70
C GLN A 991 8.72 31.05 5.68
N ASP A 992 8.61 30.33 6.80
CA ASP A 992 9.76 30.02 7.66
C ASP A 992 10.53 28.80 7.12
N GLN A 993 11.47 29.08 6.22
CA GLN A 993 12.37 28.07 5.64
C GLN A 993 13.21 27.32 6.70
N LYS A 994 13.48 27.92 7.88
CA LYS A 994 14.21 27.24 8.97
C LYS A 994 13.30 26.22 9.65
N HIS A 995 12.06 26.60 9.94
CA HIS A 995 11.05 25.67 10.46
C HIS A 995 10.74 24.56 9.45
N TRP A 996 10.59 24.89 8.16
CA TRP A 996 10.34 23.92 7.10
C TRP A 996 11.48 22.89 6.96
N THR A 997 12.75 23.33 6.91
CA THR A 997 13.90 22.43 6.90
C THR A 997 13.95 21.55 8.16
N ARG A 998 13.61 22.11 9.34
CA ARG A 998 13.51 21.34 10.59
C ARG A 998 12.43 20.25 10.51
N MET A 999 11.25 20.54 9.97
CA MET A 999 10.21 19.53 9.76
C MET A 999 10.69 18.46 8.76
N SER A 1000 11.23 18.88 7.61
CA SER A 1000 11.73 18.01 6.54
C SER A 1000 12.74 16.97 7.06
N ILE A 1001 13.73 17.38 7.86
CA ILE A 1001 14.71 16.47 8.46
C ILE A 1001 14.04 15.53 9.48
N LEU A 1002 13.19 16.05 10.37
CA LEU A 1002 12.53 15.25 11.40
C LEU A 1002 11.57 14.20 10.81
N THR A 1003 10.95 14.48 9.67
CA THR A 1003 10.15 13.51 8.93
C THR A 1003 11.02 12.32 8.51
N THR A 1004 12.10 12.53 7.76
CA THR A 1004 13.03 11.44 7.36
C THR A 1004 13.62 10.71 8.57
N ALA A 1005 14.06 11.44 9.60
CA ALA A 1005 14.72 10.87 10.77
C ALA A 1005 13.86 9.85 11.54
N ARG A 1006 12.54 9.99 11.46
CA ARG A 1006 11.57 9.26 12.30
C ARG A 1006 10.83 8.15 11.57
N MET A 1007 11.07 7.95 10.27
CA MET A 1007 10.38 6.92 9.47
C MET A 1007 10.63 5.47 9.92
N ALA A 1008 11.61 5.20 10.79
CA ALA A 1008 12.11 3.85 11.10
C ALA A 1008 11.05 2.80 11.47
N SER A 1009 9.94 3.17 12.13
CA SER A 1009 8.84 2.25 12.44
C SER A 1009 7.98 1.84 11.24
N LEU A 1010 8.06 2.59 10.13
CA LEU A 1010 7.33 2.41 8.87
C LEU A 1010 8.27 1.95 7.74
N LEU A 1011 9.45 1.42 8.09
CA LEU A 1011 10.41 0.86 7.16
C LEU A 1011 10.43 -0.67 7.26
N THR A 1012 10.34 -1.36 6.13
CA THR A 1012 10.04 -2.80 6.05
C THR A 1012 11.04 -3.68 6.81
N ASP A 1013 12.29 -3.24 6.96
CA ASP A 1013 13.30 -3.95 7.76
C ASP A 1013 12.88 -4.10 9.22
N ARG A 1014 12.30 -3.05 9.83
CA ARG A 1014 11.88 -3.05 11.23
C ARG A 1014 10.66 -3.95 11.45
N VAL A 1015 9.76 -3.99 10.46
CA VAL A 1015 8.58 -4.87 10.47
C VAL A 1015 8.98 -6.34 10.31
N VAL A 1016 9.88 -6.64 9.37
CA VAL A 1016 10.47 -7.98 9.19
C VAL A 1016 11.28 -8.43 10.42
N ALA A 1017 11.99 -7.52 11.09
CA ALA A 1017 12.69 -7.82 12.33
C ALA A 1017 11.72 -8.15 13.49
N ALA A 1018 10.60 -7.42 13.61
CA ALA A 1018 9.58 -7.72 14.60
C ALA A 1018 8.89 -9.07 14.36
N ASP A 1019 8.61 -9.41 13.08
CA ASP A 1019 8.04 -10.70 12.70
C ASP A 1019 9.00 -11.88 12.95
N ARG A 1020 10.32 -11.67 12.84
CA ARG A 1020 11.35 -12.69 13.16
C ARG A 1020 11.35 -13.05 14.65
N ASP A 1021 11.10 -12.07 15.51
CA ASP A 1021 11.23 -12.19 16.97
C ASP A 1021 9.92 -12.67 17.65
N SER A 1022 8.90 -13.08 16.86
CA SER A 1022 7.54 -13.46 17.33
C SER A 1022 7.00 -14.82 16.85
#